data_AF-A0DH09-F1
#
_entry.id   AF-A0DH09-F1
#
_cell.length_a   1.000
_cell.length_b   1.000
_cell.length_c   1.000
_cell.angle_alpha   90.00
_cell.angle_beta   90.00
_cell.angle_gamma   90.00
#
_symmetry.space_group_name_H-M   'P 1'
#
loop_
_entity.id
_entity.type
_entity.pdbx_description
1 polymer ?
#
loop_
_entity_poly.entity_id
_entity_poly.type
_entity_poly.pdbx_seq_one_letter_code
_entity_poly.pdbx_strand_id
1 'polypeptide(L)'
;MDIIKKILVKSCVIACSDIRPSKPIHGSKSITNRVLLLSSLSEGISSLNNFYDSDDTKAMLNSLQELRLCEVQTHSKHNLILEGCQGQFYKKEYTINVKESGTCARFLLPIAALIGNVTIIGAQRIYERPIQEMVEALDLNVIYLQKEGQLPFKVIDGKFAKHIKIKSQLSSQFVSGILMSAPYFPNDETLIEIIDCNENETIVSESYIEMTIQLMNIYGVRVERLSKTKFLVKKGVYKAQTYDIEPDATALSYDLLHIGLNGGSIETKKISKLQGDAQFLDVIEQMGMQVVREQGFYKIIKNQDLKPQDVNCINFSDTFISLALLMSSIEGQCIIKGIENQRVKECDRIKAVTENLIKVGVVCLQQNNEILIRGKRYQKYNGYRKDITINTYNDHRIAMAFSILGGHFEKVQYQYRIIIDNKDCVRKTFPDFYNHIQSLGLYQQALTYNQEQEFLYNYQYYKEPLYIIGMRGAGKSTLSQYICKQLGFEYISIDNLISNNINEFVTNNGWEQFRRSEKEQFIQILLKYQKNVVVDCGGGIIEDEQIQQLLIGKNVIWIEKDINELIEDLQSQNRPQIGNVMEIYNRRKSIYQRVSKYVFTLPSRKYIQQITSNYDITRYYHRVNELYLHFIKNIQHLNFPKNKIYVSDTNFACIFYEELTILDHQKIHFINRNHNLLEVRMDKIENIEDQFEQIRQQIYNIKFYLDIPIIFTLRTKSQGGFYTGTQYVKIIEQWQNSFIGDYFDIEMDLFNNVRISQNYNNSIILSQHLFEKTEKLQIIEFIDRMKYISEHNPNTICLLKLAIHQNAYPSELTYQEISKLFMGMKFVIPYLVVSMGPNSQLYRTLNKFMVPLSCLTPTAVGQCTIQQLRSIRSLANFEITQNYHIFGDDLSLSRSDLLHQKHFDQLNQQHNKFYTKVSIKKIEQAKPYLNDINFQGASITMPFKEEVQQYLTEQSIEAQIIGAVNCIIKYENQLIGFNTDWWGMFWPIFIRFPRNMQKCLILGNGGTAKTAIFVAAKLFLLQVFLYGRNAQRVEALAKQSKVEFMRQSERNHKFDLIISTIPPGAELPLCEEWFDEKTIVFVANQGDDPLLKKQNSISGREMFEAQAIGQVHLFNGK
;
A
#
# COMPACT_ATOMS: atom_id res chain seq x y z
N MET A 1 14.93 6.12 -25.03
CA MET A 1 14.34 5.23 -23.99
C MET A 1 14.56 5.73 -22.57
N ASP A 2 15.76 6.15 -22.14
CA ASP A 2 15.99 6.58 -20.75
C ASP A 2 15.20 7.84 -20.33
N ILE A 3 14.93 8.75 -21.27
CA ILE A 3 14.03 9.91 -21.02
C ILE A 3 12.59 9.44 -20.78
N ILE A 4 12.12 8.43 -21.53
CA ILE A 4 10.78 7.85 -21.36
C ILE A 4 10.69 7.08 -20.03
N LYS A 5 11.73 6.29 -19.69
CA LYS A 5 11.85 5.64 -18.36
C LYS A 5 11.89 6.66 -17.22
N LYS A 6 12.59 7.79 -17.41
CA LYS A 6 12.60 8.93 -16.46
C LYS A 6 11.24 9.58 -16.29
N ILE A 7 10.32 9.50 -17.24
CA ILE A 7 8.99 10.11 -17.11
C ILE A 7 7.97 9.13 -16.49
N LEU A 8 8.10 7.82 -16.75
CA LEU A 8 7.14 6.81 -16.31
C LEU A 8 7.41 6.22 -14.90
N VAL A 9 8.68 6.21 -14.47
CA VAL A 9 9.10 5.61 -13.19
C VAL A 9 9.07 6.65 -12.07
N LYS A 10 8.30 6.41 -10.99
CA LYS A 10 8.13 7.36 -9.87
C LYS A 10 9.34 7.43 -8.92
N SER A 11 10.22 6.44 -8.94
CA SER A 11 11.43 6.40 -8.09
C SER A 11 12.71 6.72 -8.88
N CYS A 12 13.77 7.19 -8.20
CA CYS A 12 15.08 7.37 -8.82
C CYS A 12 16.25 7.18 -7.88
N VAL A 13 17.43 6.94 -8.46
CA VAL A 13 18.73 7.05 -7.78
C VAL A 13 19.49 8.25 -8.33
N ILE A 14 20.47 8.74 -7.57
CA ILE A 14 21.35 9.83 -7.99
C ILE A 14 22.72 9.26 -8.31
N ALA A 15 23.22 9.57 -9.51
CA ALA A 15 24.54 9.20 -10.00
C ALA A 15 25.46 10.41 -10.09
N CYS A 16 26.77 10.18 -10.21
CA CYS A 16 27.77 11.24 -10.37
C CYS A 16 28.27 11.33 -11.82
N SER A 17 28.46 12.55 -12.32
CA SER A 17 29.05 12.84 -13.63
C SER A 17 30.00 14.02 -13.56
N ASP A 18 30.65 14.33 -14.68
CA ASP A 18 31.39 15.58 -14.85
C ASP A 18 30.49 16.80 -14.61
N ILE A 19 31.09 17.85 -14.04
CA ILE A 19 30.43 19.11 -13.70
C ILE A 19 29.98 19.81 -14.99
N ARG A 20 28.73 20.28 -15.01
CA ARG A 20 28.16 21.11 -16.09
C ARG A 20 28.07 22.58 -15.66
N PRO A 21 27.96 23.54 -16.61
CA PRO A 21 27.79 24.96 -16.28
C PRO A 21 26.63 25.17 -15.30
N SER A 22 26.85 26.01 -14.28
CA SER A 22 25.84 26.26 -13.25
C SER A 22 24.62 27.00 -13.79
N LYS A 23 23.44 26.58 -13.32
CA LYS A 23 22.21 27.37 -13.48
C LYS A 23 22.01 28.20 -12.21
N PRO A 24 21.60 29.47 -12.34
CA PRO A 24 21.30 30.29 -11.18
C PRO A 24 20.12 29.70 -10.39
N ILE A 25 20.20 29.80 -9.06
CA ILE A 25 19.11 29.47 -8.16
C ILE A 25 17.91 30.35 -8.50
N HIS A 26 16.73 29.75 -8.53
CA HIS A 26 15.48 30.42 -8.87
C HIS A 26 15.07 31.46 -7.81
N GLY A 27 14.17 32.37 -8.17
CA GLY A 27 13.64 33.39 -7.25
C GLY A 27 12.86 32.79 -6.07
N SER A 28 12.95 33.44 -4.91
CA SER A 28 12.29 33.01 -3.67
C SER A 28 10.78 32.86 -3.81
N LYS A 29 10.26 31.65 -3.53
CA LYS A 29 8.81 31.39 -3.56
C LYS A 29 8.06 32.25 -2.55
N SER A 30 8.63 32.37 -1.35
CA SER A 30 8.03 33.12 -0.23
C SER A 30 7.89 34.61 -0.54
N ILE A 31 8.86 35.18 -1.26
CA ILE A 31 8.78 36.55 -1.76
C ILE A 31 7.79 36.62 -2.92
N THR A 32 7.91 35.71 -3.90
CA THR A 32 7.06 35.66 -5.11
C THR A 32 5.57 35.72 -4.76
N ASN A 33 5.08 34.84 -3.86
CA ASN A 33 3.66 34.83 -3.49
C ASN A 33 3.20 36.12 -2.78
N ARG A 34 4.08 36.80 -2.04
CA ARG A 34 3.76 38.07 -1.39
C ARG A 34 3.73 39.20 -2.41
N VAL A 35 4.77 39.33 -3.23
CA VAL A 35 4.82 40.38 -4.26
C VAL A 35 3.74 40.20 -5.33
N LEU A 36 3.32 38.97 -5.63
CA LEU A 36 2.16 38.70 -6.48
C LEU A 36 0.88 39.33 -5.89
N LEU A 37 0.59 39.06 -4.62
CA LEU A 37 -0.56 39.64 -3.94
C LEU A 37 -0.45 41.17 -3.85
N LEU A 38 0.68 41.70 -3.38
CA LEU A 38 0.90 43.14 -3.25
C LEU A 38 0.79 43.86 -4.61
N SER A 39 1.36 43.29 -5.68
CA SER A 39 1.25 43.84 -7.03
C SER A 39 -0.19 43.80 -7.54
N SER A 40 -0.93 42.71 -7.28
CA SER A 40 -2.34 42.62 -7.66
C SER A 40 -3.22 43.65 -6.94
N LEU A 41 -2.88 44.03 -5.71
CA LEU A 41 -3.63 45.04 -4.96
C LEU A 41 -3.18 46.48 -5.28
N SER A 42 -2.08 46.65 -6.01
CA SER A 42 -1.43 47.94 -6.22
C SER A 42 -2.09 48.83 -7.27
N GLU A 43 -1.78 50.13 -7.20
CA GLU A 43 -2.04 51.12 -8.23
C GLU A 43 -0.93 51.14 -9.28
N GLY A 44 -1.30 50.75 -10.50
CA GLY A 44 -0.44 50.76 -11.69
C GLY A 44 0.06 49.38 -12.13
N ILE A 45 1.07 49.40 -12.99
CA ILE A 45 1.68 48.20 -13.60
C ILE A 45 2.95 47.82 -12.84
N SER A 46 2.98 46.61 -12.29
CA SER A 46 4.15 46.04 -11.63
C SER A 46 4.93 45.12 -12.57
N SER A 47 6.26 45.12 -12.44
CA SER A 47 7.17 44.25 -13.18
C SER A 47 7.97 43.40 -12.19
N LEU A 48 7.80 42.08 -12.25
CA LEU A 48 8.47 41.12 -11.37
C LEU A 48 9.56 40.38 -12.17
N ASN A 49 10.82 40.68 -11.86
CA ASN A 49 12.00 40.04 -12.45
C ASN A 49 12.44 38.85 -11.58
N ASN A 50 13.08 37.86 -12.20
CA ASN A 50 13.41 36.57 -11.59
C ASN A 50 12.18 35.87 -10.98
N PHE A 51 11.03 36.07 -11.63
CA PHE A 51 9.78 35.38 -11.32
C PHE A 51 10.02 33.87 -11.33
N TYR A 52 9.40 33.19 -10.37
CA TYR A 52 9.54 31.77 -10.26
C TYR A 52 8.24 31.04 -10.53
N ASP A 53 8.21 30.30 -11.64
CA ASP A 53 7.03 29.61 -12.16
C ASP A 53 6.90 28.18 -11.60
N SER A 54 6.37 28.05 -10.37
CA SER A 54 6.13 26.80 -9.64
C SER A 54 4.64 26.51 -9.47
N ASP A 55 4.28 25.29 -9.07
CA ASP A 55 2.86 24.94 -8.88
C ASP A 55 2.17 25.85 -7.84
N ASP A 56 2.87 26.23 -6.78
CA ASP A 56 2.38 27.14 -5.73
C ASP A 56 2.15 28.58 -6.25
N THR A 57 3.07 29.11 -7.05
CA THR A 57 2.98 30.49 -7.60
C THR A 57 1.99 30.57 -8.76
N LYS A 58 1.85 29.49 -9.55
CA LYS A 58 0.77 29.32 -10.53
C LYS A 58 -0.60 29.31 -9.86
N ALA A 59 -0.75 28.54 -8.78
CA ALA A 59 -2.00 28.51 -8.03
C ALA A 59 -2.37 29.92 -7.51
N MET A 60 -1.39 30.66 -6.99
CA MET A 60 -1.59 32.06 -6.58
C MET A 60 -2.02 32.94 -7.77
N LEU A 61 -1.23 32.97 -8.85
CA LEU A 61 -1.50 33.82 -10.00
C LEU A 61 -2.88 33.53 -10.62
N ASN A 62 -3.22 32.25 -10.81
CA ASN A 62 -4.51 31.84 -11.33
C ASN A 62 -5.66 32.29 -10.42
N SER A 63 -5.52 32.10 -9.09
CA SER A 63 -6.54 32.56 -8.14
C SER A 63 -6.69 34.09 -8.15
N LEU A 64 -5.61 34.85 -8.29
CA LEU A 64 -5.67 36.31 -8.42
C LEU A 64 -6.40 36.74 -9.70
N GLN A 65 -6.19 36.04 -10.82
CA GLN A 65 -6.91 36.30 -12.08
C GLN A 65 -8.40 35.89 -11.99
N GLU A 66 -8.70 34.74 -11.38
CA GLU A 66 -10.08 34.27 -11.15
C GLU A 66 -10.88 35.26 -10.30
N LEU A 67 -10.25 35.84 -9.27
CA LEU A 67 -10.82 36.90 -8.43
C LEU A 67 -10.83 38.28 -9.11
N ARG A 68 -10.29 38.41 -10.32
CA ARG A 68 -10.14 39.67 -11.07
C ARG A 68 -9.36 40.75 -10.32
N LEU A 69 -8.34 40.32 -9.58
CA LEU A 69 -7.46 41.22 -8.82
C LEU A 69 -6.29 41.74 -9.66
N CYS A 70 -6.01 41.12 -10.81
CA CYS A 70 -5.00 41.64 -11.71
C CYS A 70 -5.27 41.27 -13.16
N GLU A 71 -4.70 42.06 -14.07
CA GLU A 71 -4.59 41.74 -15.49
C GLU A 71 -3.13 41.47 -15.84
N VAL A 72 -2.85 40.30 -16.43
CA VAL A 72 -1.49 39.90 -16.79
C VAL A 72 -1.17 40.39 -18.19
N GLN A 73 -0.22 41.31 -18.31
CA GLN A 73 0.22 41.88 -19.59
C GLN A 73 1.30 41.02 -20.27
N THR A 74 2.21 40.43 -19.49
CA THR A 74 3.26 39.56 -20.02
C THR A 74 3.63 38.51 -18.98
N HIS A 75 3.70 37.24 -19.40
CA HIS A 75 4.09 36.14 -18.53
C HIS A 75 5.13 35.25 -19.23
N SER A 76 6.33 35.21 -18.68
CA SER A 76 7.40 34.30 -19.07
C SER A 76 7.92 33.56 -17.84
N LYS A 77 8.78 32.54 -18.05
CA LYS A 77 9.33 31.73 -16.97
C LYS A 77 10.08 32.53 -15.88
N HIS A 78 10.62 33.70 -16.23
CA HIS A 78 11.46 34.52 -15.35
C HIS A 78 11.00 35.97 -15.18
N ASN A 79 9.99 36.41 -15.92
CA ASN A 79 9.46 37.78 -15.83
C ASN A 79 7.94 37.75 -15.91
N LEU A 80 7.29 38.53 -15.03
CA LEU A 80 5.84 38.72 -15.01
C LEU A 80 5.53 40.23 -14.93
N ILE A 81 4.68 40.72 -15.84
CA ILE A 81 4.16 42.08 -15.84
C ILE A 81 2.66 42.00 -15.66
N LEU A 82 2.14 42.69 -14.64
CA LEU A 82 0.73 42.69 -14.30
C LEU A 82 0.26 44.07 -13.83
N GLU A 83 -0.99 44.39 -14.12
CA GLU A 83 -1.68 45.57 -13.62
C GLU A 83 -2.59 45.20 -12.46
N GLY A 84 -2.48 45.93 -11.35
CA GLY A 84 -3.24 45.67 -10.12
C GLY A 84 -4.62 46.31 -10.10
N CYS A 85 -5.53 45.78 -9.28
CA CYS A 85 -6.91 46.26 -9.15
C CYS A 85 -7.09 47.47 -8.23
N GLN A 86 -6.02 48.05 -7.66
CA GLN A 86 -6.10 49.19 -6.74
C GLN A 86 -6.99 48.93 -5.51
N GLY A 87 -7.18 47.67 -5.12
CA GLY A 87 -8.11 47.29 -4.05
C GLY A 87 -9.59 47.41 -4.40
N GLN A 88 -9.93 47.52 -5.68
CA GLN A 88 -11.31 47.52 -6.15
C GLN A 88 -11.82 46.08 -6.25
N PHE A 89 -12.66 45.68 -5.31
CA PHE A 89 -13.21 44.33 -5.23
C PHE A 89 -14.60 44.24 -5.87
N TYR A 90 -14.72 43.44 -6.92
CA TYR A 90 -16.02 43.17 -7.57
C TYR A 90 -16.83 42.16 -6.76
N LYS A 91 -17.93 42.60 -6.17
CA LYS A 91 -18.88 41.79 -5.37
C LYS A 91 -19.64 40.80 -6.26
N LYS A 92 -19.05 39.62 -6.50
CA LYS A 92 -19.66 38.51 -7.27
C LYS A 92 -19.30 37.18 -6.60
N GLU A 93 -20.02 36.12 -6.95
CA GLU A 93 -19.62 34.76 -6.61
C GLU A 93 -18.40 34.31 -7.44
N TYR A 94 -17.40 33.77 -6.75
CA TYR A 94 -16.18 33.20 -7.34
C TYR A 94 -15.88 31.83 -6.74
N THR A 95 -15.11 31.03 -7.48
CA THR A 95 -14.48 29.82 -6.97
C THR A 95 -13.00 29.85 -7.34
N ILE A 96 -12.13 29.68 -6.35
CA ILE A 96 -10.68 29.60 -6.56
C ILE A 96 -10.15 28.22 -6.19
N ASN A 97 -9.24 27.69 -7.01
CA ASN A 97 -8.57 26.42 -6.74
C ASN A 97 -7.12 26.63 -6.29
N VAL A 98 -6.88 26.53 -4.97
CA VAL A 98 -5.58 26.74 -4.36
C VAL A 98 -4.64 25.54 -4.48
N LYS A 99 -5.08 24.45 -5.13
CA LYS A 99 -4.34 23.19 -5.28
C LYS A 99 -3.85 22.67 -3.91
N GLU A 100 -2.53 22.49 -3.74
CA GLU A 100 -1.91 22.16 -2.45
C GLU A 100 -1.18 23.35 -1.78
N SER A 101 -1.37 24.56 -2.31
CA SER A 101 -0.65 25.77 -1.88
C SER A 101 -1.27 26.36 -0.61
N GLY A 102 -0.67 26.04 0.53
CA GLY A 102 -1.09 26.58 1.82
C GLY A 102 -0.92 28.11 1.92
N THR A 103 0.10 28.65 1.24
CA THR A 103 0.30 30.11 1.14
C THR A 103 -0.83 30.76 0.35
N CYS A 104 -1.25 30.18 -0.78
CA CYS A 104 -2.35 30.71 -1.59
C CYS A 104 -3.64 30.76 -0.76
N ALA A 105 -4.02 29.64 -0.13
CA ALA A 105 -5.20 29.57 0.72
C ALA A 105 -5.22 30.62 1.83
N ARG A 106 -4.12 30.76 2.58
CA ARG A 106 -4.06 31.64 3.76
C ARG A 106 -3.91 33.11 3.41
N PHE A 107 -3.20 33.44 2.32
CA PHE A 107 -3.04 34.83 1.90
C PHE A 107 -4.30 35.37 1.22
N LEU A 108 -5.04 34.52 0.50
CA LEU A 108 -6.27 34.93 -0.16
C LEU A 108 -7.50 34.86 0.72
N LEU A 109 -7.46 34.20 1.88
CA LEU A 109 -8.62 34.12 2.79
C LEU A 109 -9.15 35.50 3.24
N PRO A 110 -8.32 36.46 3.69
CA PRO A 110 -8.82 37.79 4.06
C PRO A 110 -9.35 38.56 2.84
N ILE A 111 -8.77 38.36 1.66
CA ILE A 111 -9.24 38.96 0.40
C ILE A 111 -10.58 38.36 -0.03
N ALA A 112 -10.75 37.05 0.08
CA ALA A 112 -12.00 36.34 -0.15
C ALA A 112 -13.11 36.87 0.75
N ALA A 113 -12.79 37.22 2.00
CA ALA A 113 -13.74 37.86 2.92
C ALA A 113 -14.04 39.33 2.54
N LEU A 114 -13.07 40.08 2.02
CA LEU A 114 -13.29 41.43 1.49
C LEU A 114 -14.15 41.43 0.23
N ILE A 115 -14.06 40.40 -0.61
CA ILE A 115 -14.91 40.21 -1.79
C ILE A 115 -16.29 39.69 -1.36
N GLY A 116 -16.35 38.64 -0.54
CA GLY A 116 -17.57 37.94 -0.17
C GLY A 116 -18.08 36.99 -1.26
N ASN A 117 -18.77 35.92 -0.87
CA ASN A 117 -19.22 34.83 -1.75
C ASN A 117 -18.11 34.12 -2.55
N VAL A 118 -16.97 33.82 -1.93
CA VAL A 118 -15.84 33.13 -2.58
C VAL A 118 -15.69 31.71 -2.05
N THR A 119 -15.75 30.73 -2.95
CA THR A 119 -15.50 29.31 -2.64
C THR A 119 -14.02 28.98 -2.79
N ILE A 120 -13.39 28.46 -1.74
CA ILE A 120 -11.98 28.05 -1.76
C ILE A 120 -11.92 26.52 -1.78
N ILE A 121 -11.41 25.95 -2.88
CA ILE A 121 -11.22 24.50 -3.06
C ILE A 121 -9.75 24.14 -3.28
N GLY A 122 -9.38 22.87 -3.08
CA GLY A 122 -8.03 22.40 -3.37
C GLY A 122 -7.92 20.87 -3.42
N ALA A 123 -6.70 20.36 -3.32
CA ALA A 123 -6.45 18.91 -3.26
C ALA A 123 -6.63 18.38 -1.82
N GLN A 124 -6.91 17.09 -1.65
CA GLN A 124 -7.24 16.47 -0.36
C GLN A 124 -6.29 16.84 0.79
N ARG A 125 -4.99 16.94 0.52
CA ARG A 125 -3.98 17.28 1.53
C ARG A 125 -4.16 18.69 2.12
N ILE A 126 -4.69 19.66 1.37
CA ILE A 126 -4.90 21.02 1.88
C ILE A 126 -6.00 21.06 2.95
N TYR A 127 -6.92 20.10 2.94
CA TYR A 127 -8.05 20.04 3.87
C TYR A 127 -7.59 19.70 5.30
N GLU A 128 -6.48 18.97 5.43
CA GLU A 128 -5.89 18.64 6.73
C GLU A 128 -5.04 19.77 7.31
N ARG A 129 -4.76 20.84 6.55
CA ARG A 129 -3.88 21.92 7.01
C ARG A 129 -4.63 22.95 7.84
N PRO A 130 -4.05 23.45 8.95
CA PRO A 130 -4.69 24.45 9.80
C PRO A 130 -5.05 25.73 9.03
N ILE A 131 -6.28 26.20 9.22
CA ILE A 131 -6.83 27.44 8.66
C ILE A 131 -7.91 28.06 9.56
N GLN A 132 -8.52 27.27 10.45
CA GLN A 132 -9.60 27.68 11.35
C GLN A 132 -9.25 28.89 12.20
N GLU A 133 -8.00 29.00 12.65
CA GLU A 133 -7.54 30.12 13.47
C GLU A 133 -7.69 31.47 12.75
N MET A 134 -7.56 31.49 11.41
CA MET A 134 -7.81 32.69 10.62
C MET A 134 -9.30 32.97 10.45
N VAL A 135 -10.13 31.93 10.30
CA VAL A 135 -11.59 32.07 10.21
C VAL A 135 -12.13 32.71 11.47
N GLU A 136 -11.65 32.27 12.64
CA GLU A 136 -12.00 32.82 13.94
C GLU A 136 -11.46 34.24 14.15
N ALA A 137 -10.18 34.47 13.83
CA ALA A 137 -9.56 35.79 14.05
C ALA A 137 -10.21 36.91 13.23
N LEU A 138 -10.71 36.59 12.03
CA LEU A 138 -11.39 37.55 11.15
C LEU A 138 -12.91 37.58 11.32
N ASP A 139 -13.47 36.75 12.21
CA ASP A 139 -14.91 36.55 12.42
C ASP A 139 -15.63 36.35 11.08
N LEU A 140 -15.16 35.36 10.31
CA LEU A 140 -15.68 35.05 8.98
C LEU A 140 -16.96 34.23 9.06
N ASN A 141 -17.95 34.63 8.28
CA ASN A 141 -19.11 33.79 8.01
C ASN A 141 -18.76 32.81 6.87
N VAL A 142 -18.61 31.53 7.20
CA VAL A 142 -18.22 30.50 6.24
C VAL A 142 -19.20 29.34 6.22
N ILE A 143 -19.42 28.78 5.03
CA ILE A 143 -20.14 27.53 4.82
C ILE A 143 -19.10 26.44 4.53
N TYR A 144 -18.88 25.55 5.49
CA TYR A 144 -18.01 24.38 5.29
C TYR A 144 -18.68 23.41 4.32
N LEU A 145 -17.95 23.05 3.25
CA LEU A 145 -18.47 22.14 2.23
C LEU A 145 -18.15 20.67 2.55
N GLN A 146 -17.29 20.42 3.54
CA GLN A 146 -16.96 19.10 4.04
C GLN A 146 -16.91 19.08 5.57
N LYS A 147 -15.74 19.26 6.17
CA LYS A 147 -15.52 19.20 7.62
C LYS A 147 -15.38 20.59 8.21
N GLU A 148 -16.03 20.82 9.35
CA GLU A 148 -15.91 22.05 10.11
C GLU A 148 -14.45 22.33 10.49
N GLY A 149 -14.04 23.60 10.36
CA GLY A 149 -12.68 24.06 10.61
C GLY A 149 -11.65 23.77 9.52
N GLN A 150 -12.08 23.23 8.38
CA GLN A 150 -11.20 22.80 7.29
C GLN A 150 -11.71 23.24 5.92
N LEU A 151 -10.78 23.43 4.98
CA LEU A 151 -11.15 23.52 3.57
C LEU A 151 -11.78 22.18 3.09
N PRO A 152 -12.61 22.19 2.05
CA PRO A 152 -13.10 23.34 1.30
C PRO A 152 -14.26 24.04 2.01
N PHE A 153 -14.34 25.36 1.88
CA PHE A 153 -15.45 26.18 2.38
C PHE A 153 -15.74 27.37 1.48
N LYS A 154 -16.96 27.90 1.58
CA LYS A 154 -17.37 29.15 0.96
C LYS A 154 -17.34 30.28 1.99
N VAL A 155 -16.60 31.35 1.70
CA VAL A 155 -16.57 32.58 2.50
C VAL A 155 -17.73 33.46 2.04
N ILE A 156 -18.66 33.75 2.94
CA ILE A 156 -19.81 34.63 2.66
C ILE A 156 -19.40 36.09 2.85
N ASP A 157 -18.87 36.41 4.02
CA ASP A 157 -18.34 37.74 4.39
C ASP A 157 -17.40 37.64 5.61
N GLY A 158 -16.89 38.78 6.07
CA GLY A 158 -16.11 38.91 7.30
C GLY A 158 -16.33 40.27 7.97
N LYS A 159 -16.24 40.32 9.30
CA LYS A 159 -16.53 41.55 10.07
C LYS A 159 -15.34 42.48 10.27
N PHE A 160 -14.10 41.97 10.13
CA PHE A 160 -12.85 42.75 10.22
C PHE A 160 -12.83 43.75 11.39
N ALA A 161 -12.74 43.27 12.62
CA ALA A 161 -12.66 44.13 13.79
C ALA A 161 -11.46 45.11 13.73
N LYS A 162 -11.58 46.29 14.37
CA LYS A 162 -10.43 47.21 14.54
C LYS A 162 -9.25 46.57 15.27
N HIS A 163 -9.52 45.57 16.11
CA HIS A 163 -8.52 44.80 16.83
C HIS A 163 -8.70 43.31 16.52
N ILE A 164 -7.76 42.75 15.75
CA ILE A 164 -7.73 41.35 15.34
C ILE A 164 -6.74 40.61 16.23
N LYS A 165 -7.23 39.58 16.92
CA LYS A 165 -6.41 38.70 17.76
C LYS A 165 -6.20 37.38 17.06
N ILE A 166 -4.95 36.96 16.87
CA ILE A 166 -4.61 35.76 16.09
C ILE A 166 -3.63 34.87 16.86
N LYS A 167 -3.85 33.56 16.80
CA LYS A 167 -2.87 32.54 17.23
C LYS A 167 -1.95 32.20 16.06
N SER A 168 -0.65 32.33 16.24
CA SER A 168 0.36 32.20 15.18
C SER A 168 1.30 31.00 15.31
N GLN A 169 1.28 30.26 16.43
CA GLN A 169 2.21 29.18 16.75
C GLN A 169 2.26 28.08 15.68
N LEU A 170 1.14 27.82 15.01
CA LEU A 170 1.04 26.82 13.94
C LEU A 170 1.59 27.32 12.58
N SER A 171 1.48 28.63 12.30
CA SER A 171 1.86 29.18 10.98
C SER A 171 1.96 30.72 10.94
N SER A 172 3.13 31.24 10.60
CA SER A 172 3.35 32.67 10.31
C SER A 172 2.59 33.20 9.09
N GLN A 173 2.05 32.30 8.25
CA GLN A 173 1.27 32.67 7.06
C GLN A 173 -0.06 33.33 7.43
N PHE A 174 -0.59 33.04 8.63
CA PHE A 174 -1.83 33.64 9.12
C PHE A 174 -1.68 35.14 9.31
N VAL A 175 -0.68 35.53 10.11
CA VAL A 175 -0.35 36.94 10.37
C VAL A 175 0.03 37.65 9.07
N SER A 176 0.85 37.01 8.22
CA SER A 176 1.27 37.60 6.94
C SER A 176 0.09 37.90 6.00
N GLY A 177 -0.87 36.99 5.87
CA GLY A 177 -2.05 37.18 5.03
C GLY A 177 -2.94 38.33 5.51
N ILE A 178 -3.15 38.41 6.83
CA ILE A 178 -3.92 39.48 7.46
C ILE A 178 -3.20 40.83 7.28
N LEU A 179 -1.89 40.90 7.54
CA LEU A 179 -1.09 42.12 7.36
C LEU A 179 -1.19 42.66 5.93
N MET A 180 -1.00 41.81 4.92
CA MET A 180 -1.03 42.26 3.51
C MET A 180 -2.42 42.77 3.08
N SER A 181 -3.49 42.27 3.70
CA SER A 181 -4.87 42.64 3.36
C SER A 181 -5.42 43.80 4.20
N ALA A 182 -4.84 44.04 5.38
CA ALA A 182 -5.28 45.05 6.34
C ALA A 182 -5.42 46.49 5.80
N PRO A 183 -4.60 46.97 4.84
CA PRO A 183 -4.77 48.31 4.28
C PRO A 183 -6.11 48.53 3.58
N TYR A 184 -6.82 47.44 3.23
CA TYR A 184 -8.10 47.46 2.54
C TYR A 184 -9.30 47.07 3.42
N PHE A 185 -9.06 46.85 4.72
CA PHE A 185 -10.16 46.64 5.67
C PHE A 185 -11.02 47.90 5.82
N PRO A 186 -12.29 47.77 6.25
CA PRO A 186 -13.20 48.92 6.32
C PRO A 186 -12.77 49.99 7.35
N ASN A 187 -11.90 49.66 8.31
CA ASN A 187 -11.42 50.55 9.35
C ASN A 187 -10.29 51.49 8.88
N ASP A 188 -10.18 52.68 9.47
CA ASP A 188 -9.07 53.63 9.20
C ASP A 188 -7.71 53.07 9.63
N GLU A 189 -7.69 52.29 10.70
CA GLU A 189 -6.55 51.54 11.19
C GLU A 189 -6.98 50.20 11.77
N THR A 190 -6.10 49.20 11.65
CA THR A 190 -6.31 47.85 12.16
C THR A 190 -5.12 47.46 13.03
N LEU A 191 -5.39 47.11 14.28
CA LEU A 191 -4.43 46.51 15.21
C LEU A 191 -4.49 44.98 15.09
N ILE A 192 -3.35 44.37 14.80
CA ILE A 192 -3.18 42.92 14.73
C ILE A 192 -2.31 42.49 15.92
N GLU A 193 -2.86 41.68 16.82
CA GLU A 193 -2.21 41.18 18.03
C GLU A 193 -2.03 39.65 17.97
N ILE A 194 -0.81 39.18 18.13
CA ILE A 194 -0.49 37.76 18.32
C ILE A 194 -0.69 37.40 19.79
N ILE A 195 -1.62 36.49 20.08
CA ILE A 195 -2.07 36.21 21.45
C ILE A 195 -1.53 34.91 22.07
N ASP A 196 -0.79 34.12 21.32
CA ASP A 196 -0.25 32.81 21.75
C ASP A 196 1.27 32.83 22.00
N CYS A 197 1.84 34.02 22.18
CA CYS A 197 3.21 34.20 22.66
C CYS A 197 3.30 35.48 23.49
N ASN A 198 4.12 35.42 24.54
CA ASN A 198 4.40 36.58 25.39
C ASN A 198 5.49 37.48 24.76
N GLU A 199 5.62 38.73 25.23
CA GLU A 199 6.64 39.67 24.71
C GLU A 199 8.08 39.13 24.84
N ASN A 200 8.31 38.27 25.84
CA ASN A 200 9.61 37.65 26.13
C ASN A 200 9.86 36.34 25.35
N GLU A 201 8.86 35.81 24.65
CA GLU A 201 8.95 34.55 23.91
C GLU A 201 9.27 34.79 22.43
N THR A 202 9.90 33.82 21.76
CA THR A 202 10.24 33.94 20.34
C THR A 202 9.06 33.56 19.47
N ILE A 203 8.64 34.46 18.58
CA ILE A 203 7.57 34.19 17.63
C ILE A 203 8.08 33.17 16.61
N VAL A 204 7.32 32.09 16.41
CA VAL A 204 7.66 31.05 15.44
C VAL A 204 7.73 31.66 14.04
N SER A 205 8.92 31.58 13.44
CA SER A 205 9.19 32.09 12.09
C SER A 205 8.87 33.59 11.91
N GLU A 206 9.24 34.41 12.89
CA GLU A 206 9.15 35.89 12.90
C GLU A 206 9.73 36.53 11.62
N SER A 207 10.77 35.92 11.04
CA SER A 207 11.38 36.33 9.78
C SER A 207 10.39 36.49 8.61
N TYR A 208 9.34 35.68 8.55
CA TYR A 208 8.31 35.80 7.51
C TYR A 208 7.35 36.98 7.74
N ILE A 209 7.13 37.38 8.99
CA ILE A 209 6.35 38.58 9.32
C ILE A 209 7.18 39.80 8.93
N GLU A 210 8.46 39.82 9.28
CA GLU A 210 9.39 40.89 8.92
C GLU A 210 9.53 41.04 7.40
N MET A 211 9.67 39.93 6.66
CA MET A 211 9.64 39.91 5.20
C MET A 211 8.37 40.58 4.66
N THR A 212 7.22 40.28 5.27
CA THR A 212 5.93 40.85 4.84
C THR A 212 5.90 42.36 5.05
N ILE A 213 6.32 42.83 6.23
CA ILE A 213 6.37 44.25 6.58
C ILE A 213 7.30 45.02 5.64
N GLN A 214 8.49 44.49 5.37
CA GLN A 214 9.45 45.14 4.47
C GLN A 214 8.93 45.20 3.04
N LEU A 215 8.30 44.14 2.53
CA LEU A 215 7.66 44.16 1.21
C LEU A 215 6.49 45.14 1.16
N MET A 216 5.64 45.21 2.19
CA MET A 216 4.58 46.23 2.27
C MET A 216 5.14 47.65 2.22
N ASN A 217 6.24 47.91 2.95
CA ASN A 217 6.93 49.20 2.93
C ASN A 217 7.46 49.55 1.54
N ILE A 218 8.03 48.59 0.81
CA ILE A 218 8.50 48.77 -0.58
C ILE A 218 7.31 49.14 -1.49
N TYR A 219 6.17 48.51 -1.30
CA TYR A 219 4.92 48.85 -2.00
C TYR A 219 4.20 50.07 -1.42
N GLY A 220 4.84 50.85 -0.55
CA GLY A 220 4.37 52.16 -0.09
C GLY A 220 3.40 52.15 1.09
N VAL A 221 3.11 51.00 1.71
CA VAL A 221 2.26 50.92 2.90
C VAL A 221 3.09 50.62 4.14
N ARG A 222 3.03 51.51 5.13
CA ARG A 222 3.79 51.39 6.37
C ARG A 222 3.04 50.58 7.43
N VAL A 223 3.75 49.63 8.04
CA VAL A 223 3.29 48.91 9.24
C VAL A 223 4.02 49.48 10.45
N GLU A 224 3.28 49.99 11.42
CA GLU A 224 3.83 50.48 12.67
C GLU A 224 3.89 49.31 13.67
N ARG A 225 5.10 49.00 14.15
CA ARG A 225 5.32 47.93 15.12
C ARG A 225 5.24 48.51 16.53
N LEU A 226 4.12 48.28 17.22
CA LEU A 226 3.88 48.80 18.57
C LEU A 226 4.61 47.97 19.65
N SER A 227 4.71 46.66 19.42
CA SER A 227 5.51 45.74 20.24
C SER A 227 5.92 44.52 19.42
N LYS A 228 6.55 43.53 20.05
CA LYS A 228 6.93 42.28 19.38
C LYS A 228 5.73 41.58 18.74
N THR A 229 4.57 41.61 19.40
CA THR A 229 3.35 40.89 19.04
C THR A 229 2.25 41.77 18.46
N LYS A 230 2.43 43.10 18.43
CA LYS A 230 1.41 44.08 18.02
C LYS A 230 1.83 44.90 16.82
N PHE A 231 1.00 44.86 15.77
CA PHE A 231 1.23 45.55 14.51
C PHE A 231 0.02 46.42 14.17
N LEU A 232 0.26 47.71 13.93
CA LEU A 232 -0.77 48.67 13.52
C LEU A 232 -0.61 48.96 12.03
N VAL A 233 -1.67 48.72 11.26
CA VAL A 233 -1.71 48.98 9.82
C VAL A 233 -2.79 50.01 9.54
N LYS A 234 -2.41 51.10 8.88
CA LYS A 234 -3.35 52.13 8.43
C LYS A 234 -3.94 51.77 7.07
N LYS A 235 -5.16 52.23 6.83
CA LYS A 235 -5.82 52.12 5.53
C LYS A 235 -4.98 52.80 4.44
N GLY A 236 -4.87 52.17 3.28
CA GLY A 236 -4.04 52.67 2.19
C GLY A 236 -4.06 51.77 0.96
N VAL A 237 -3.45 52.26 -0.12
CA VAL A 237 -3.33 51.53 -1.39
C VAL A 237 -1.85 51.30 -1.68
N TYR A 238 -1.50 50.07 -2.07
CA TYR A 238 -0.15 49.75 -2.50
C TYR A 238 0.19 50.46 -3.82
N LYS A 239 1.46 50.79 -4.04
CA LYS A 239 1.97 51.36 -5.30
C LYS A 239 2.69 50.29 -6.11
N ALA A 240 2.47 50.27 -7.41
CA ALA A 240 3.12 49.32 -8.30
C ALA A 240 4.65 49.47 -8.27
N GLN A 241 5.37 48.35 -8.44
CA GLN A 241 6.82 48.30 -8.31
C GLN A 241 7.47 47.50 -9.45
N THR A 242 8.71 47.86 -9.79
CA THR A 242 9.63 46.94 -10.47
C THR A 242 10.46 46.24 -9.40
N TYR A 243 10.28 44.93 -9.26
CA TYR A 243 10.86 44.15 -8.16
C TYR A 243 11.70 42.99 -8.70
N ASP A 244 12.99 42.95 -8.35
CA ASP A 244 13.88 41.81 -8.66
C ASP A 244 13.86 40.81 -7.50
N ILE A 245 13.29 39.64 -7.74
CA ILE A 245 13.11 38.61 -6.71
C ILE A 245 14.46 37.94 -6.44
N GLU A 246 14.98 38.07 -5.22
CA GLU A 246 16.25 37.44 -4.83
C GLU A 246 16.19 35.89 -4.87
N PRO A 247 17.34 35.21 -5.02
CA PRO A 247 17.38 33.75 -5.05
C PRO A 247 16.78 33.11 -3.79
N ASP A 248 16.14 31.95 -3.96
CA ASP A 248 15.52 31.22 -2.85
C ASP A 248 16.56 30.67 -1.87
N ALA A 249 16.52 31.15 -0.63
CA ALA A 249 17.46 30.76 0.43
C ALA A 249 17.27 29.29 0.88
N THR A 250 16.04 28.77 0.84
CA THR A 250 15.76 27.35 1.07
C THR A 250 16.45 26.52 -0.03
N ALA A 251 16.31 26.90 -1.29
CA ALA A 251 16.90 26.18 -2.41
C ALA A 251 18.44 26.21 -2.35
N LEU A 252 19.04 27.35 -1.98
CA LEU A 252 20.49 27.47 -1.77
C LEU A 252 20.99 26.46 -0.73
N SER A 253 20.17 26.12 0.28
CA SER A 253 20.56 25.15 1.32
C SER A 253 20.93 23.77 0.76
N TYR A 254 20.38 23.36 -0.39
CA TYR A 254 20.71 22.08 -1.04
C TYR A 254 22.09 22.11 -1.68
N ASP A 255 22.47 23.25 -2.26
CA ASP A 255 23.80 23.44 -2.83
C ASP A 255 24.84 23.54 -1.71
N LEU A 256 24.50 24.24 -0.63
CA LEU A 256 25.33 24.32 0.58
C LEU A 256 25.49 22.95 1.26
N LEU A 257 24.44 22.12 1.30
CA LEU A 257 24.52 20.73 1.73
C LEU A 257 25.49 19.94 0.82
N HIS A 258 25.39 20.12 -0.50
CA HIS A 258 26.30 19.45 -1.43
C HIS A 258 27.76 19.82 -1.19
N ILE A 259 28.09 21.11 -1.10
CA ILE A 259 29.46 21.59 -0.81
C ILE A 259 29.89 21.14 0.59
N GLY A 260 28.99 21.20 1.56
CA GLY A 260 29.21 20.73 2.93
C GLY A 260 29.59 19.24 2.99
N LEU A 261 28.97 18.40 2.17
CA LEU A 261 29.27 16.96 2.08
C LEU A 261 30.52 16.66 1.25
N ASN A 262 30.69 17.34 0.11
CA ASN A 262 31.61 16.92 -0.95
C ASN A 262 32.86 17.80 -1.09
N GLY A 263 32.93 18.93 -0.41
CA GLY A 263 33.94 19.97 -0.65
C GLY A 263 33.64 20.81 -1.89
N GLY A 264 34.47 21.82 -2.13
CA GLY A 264 34.38 22.70 -3.31
C GLY A 264 33.89 24.12 -2.99
N SER A 265 33.42 24.83 -4.01
CA SER A 265 32.90 26.18 -3.89
C SER A 265 31.67 26.43 -4.76
N ILE A 266 30.79 27.31 -4.31
CA ILE A 266 29.66 27.82 -5.10
C ILE A 266 29.59 29.34 -5.03
N GLU A 267 29.12 29.96 -6.11
CA GLU A 267 28.82 31.39 -6.19
C GLU A 267 27.31 31.58 -6.37
N THR A 268 26.72 32.49 -5.59
CA THR A 268 25.30 32.83 -5.66
C THR A 268 25.11 34.34 -5.60
N LYS A 269 24.08 34.88 -6.24
CA LYS A 269 23.72 36.29 -6.07
C LYS A 269 23.46 36.56 -4.58
N LYS A 270 23.74 37.78 -4.16
CA LYS A 270 23.54 38.23 -2.77
C LYS A 270 22.08 37.97 -2.36
N ILE A 271 21.90 37.22 -1.28
CA ILE A 271 20.61 37.03 -0.61
C ILE A 271 20.56 37.99 0.57
N SER A 272 19.47 38.74 0.68
CA SER A 272 19.26 39.67 1.79
C SER A 272 18.76 38.96 3.05
N LYS A 273 18.75 39.70 4.17
CA LYS A 273 18.20 39.22 5.44
C LYS A 273 16.66 39.15 5.44
N LEU A 274 15.99 39.55 4.34
CA LEU A 274 14.54 39.38 4.17
C LEU A 274 14.13 37.91 4.29
N GLN A 275 14.93 37.01 3.74
CA GLN A 275 14.71 35.57 3.88
C GLN A 275 15.32 35.06 5.17
N GLY A 276 14.47 34.66 6.13
CA GLY A 276 14.93 34.05 7.38
C GLY A 276 15.85 32.84 7.15
N ASP A 277 15.55 32.04 6.13
CA ASP A 277 16.35 30.88 5.72
C ASP A 277 17.79 31.22 5.30
N ALA A 278 18.09 32.49 4.98
CA ALA A 278 19.45 32.94 4.71
C ALA A 278 20.38 32.81 5.94
N GLN A 279 19.82 32.74 7.15
CA GLN A 279 20.59 32.47 8.38
C GLN A 279 21.29 31.10 8.36
N PHE A 280 20.86 30.18 7.48
CA PHE A 280 21.60 28.94 7.26
C PHE A 280 23.05 29.18 6.81
N LEU A 281 23.33 30.28 6.08
CA LEU A 281 24.68 30.69 5.70
C LEU A 281 25.55 31.01 6.94
N ASP A 282 24.97 31.70 7.93
CA ASP A 282 25.69 32.07 9.15
C ASP A 282 26.02 30.81 9.97
N VAL A 283 25.12 29.82 10.00
CA VAL A 283 25.34 28.54 10.69
C VAL A 283 26.47 27.74 10.04
N ILE A 284 26.46 27.58 8.71
CA ILE A 284 27.53 26.82 8.04
C ILE A 284 28.89 27.52 8.12
N GLU A 285 28.91 28.86 8.21
CA GLU A 285 30.13 29.63 8.44
C GLU A 285 30.70 29.34 9.82
N GLN A 286 29.86 29.32 10.86
CA GLN A 286 30.24 28.91 12.23
C GLN A 286 30.74 27.46 12.29
N MET A 287 30.14 26.57 11.50
CA MET A 287 30.58 25.18 11.39
C MET A 287 31.94 25.03 10.69
N GLY A 288 32.41 26.06 9.99
CA GLY A 288 33.76 26.13 9.40
C GLY A 288 33.82 26.35 7.88
N MET A 289 32.70 26.59 7.19
CA MET A 289 32.73 27.01 5.78
C MET A 289 33.15 28.49 5.66
N GLN A 290 33.87 28.85 4.60
CA GLN A 290 34.25 30.24 4.33
C GLN A 290 33.19 30.91 3.45
N VAL A 291 32.67 32.07 3.87
CA VAL A 291 31.72 32.88 3.10
C VAL A 291 32.35 34.21 2.71
N VAL A 292 32.86 34.30 1.49
CA VAL A 292 33.41 35.54 0.92
C VAL A 292 32.25 36.36 0.36
N ARG A 293 32.07 37.57 0.92
CA ARG A 293 30.96 38.46 0.56
C ARG A 293 31.48 39.56 -0.37
N GLU A 294 31.13 39.51 -1.64
CA GLU A 294 31.54 40.46 -2.67
C GLU A 294 30.38 41.39 -3.08
N GLN A 295 30.64 42.38 -3.94
CA GLN A 295 29.59 43.28 -4.43
C GLN A 295 28.60 42.52 -5.32
N GLY A 296 27.41 42.24 -4.78
CA GLY A 296 26.30 41.63 -5.52
C GLY A 296 26.26 40.09 -5.51
N PHE A 297 27.29 39.41 -4.99
CA PHE A 297 27.34 37.95 -4.89
C PHE A 297 28.09 37.46 -3.65
N TYR A 298 27.81 36.21 -3.26
CA TYR A 298 28.51 35.47 -2.22
C TYR A 298 29.22 34.27 -2.82
N LYS A 299 30.48 34.07 -2.44
CA LYS A 299 31.27 32.87 -2.75
C LYS A 299 31.45 32.05 -1.49
N ILE A 300 30.90 30.85 -1.49
CA ILE A 300 30.92 29.94 -0.34
C ILE A 300 31.86 28.76 -0.64
N ILE A 301 32.78 28.47 0.27
CA ILE A 301 33.86 27.50 0.07
C ILE A 301 33.96 26.57 1.28
N LYS A 302 34.08 25.26 1.07
CA LYS A 302 34.52 24.31 2.09
C LYS A 302 35.97 23.90 1.82
N ASN A 303 36.90 24.43 2.62
CA ASN A 303 38.34 24.16 2.56
C ASN A 303 38.88 23.38 3.78
N GLN A 304 38.04 23.11 4.78
CA GLN A 304 38.39 22.38 6.00
C GLN A 304 37.23 21.49 6.47
N ASP A 305 37.50 20.62 7.44
CA ASP A 305 36.47 19.80 8.07
C ASP A 305 35.52 20.67 8.91
N LEU A 306 34.23 20.32 8.87
CA LEU A 306 33.19 21.02 9.61
C LEU A 306 33.09 20.49 11.04
N LYS A 307 32.63 21.33 11.97
CA LYS A 307 32.40 20.98 13.37
C LYS A 307 30.91 20.82 13.66
N PRO A 308 30.51 19.83 14.47
CA PRO A 308 29.13 19.72 14.92
C PRO A 308 28.79 20.86 15.88
N GLN A 309 27.56 21.33 15.87
CA GLN A 309 27.10 22.43 16.72
C GLN A 309 25.61 22.29 17.03
N ASP A 310 25.19 22.67 18.23
CA ASP A 310 23.78 22.79 18.59
C ASP A 310 23.18 24.04 17.94
N VAL A 311 22.05 23.88 17.25
CA VAL A 311 21.45 24.94 16.43
C VAL A 311 19.97 25.10 16.75
N ASN A 312 19.55 26.34 17.00
CA ASN A 312 18.14 26.71 17.08
C ASN A 312 17.66 27.24 15.72
N CYS A 313 16.81 26.48 15.05
CA CYS A 313 16.33 26.78 13.70
C CYS A 313 15.01 27.59 13.68
N ILE A 314 14.56 28.17 14.79
CA ILE A 314 13.23 28.83 14.86
C ILE A 314 12.95 29.87 13.75
N ASN A 315 14.00 30.54 13.26
CA ASN A 315 13.93 31.57 12.21
C ASN A 315 14.22 31.08 10.78
N PHE A 316 14.74 29.86 10.64
CA PHE A 316 15.12 29.22 9.36
C PHE A 316 14.70 27.74 9.33
N SER A 317 13.60 27.42 10.03
CA SER A 317 13.16 26.06 10.35
C SER A 317 12.95 25.18 9.11
N ASP A 318 12.82 25.79 7.95
CA ASP A 318 12.56 25.17 6.67
C ASP A 318 13.83 24.57 6.03
N THR A 319 15.03 25.02 6.45
CA THR A 319 16.35 24.49 6.04
C THR A 319 16.92 23.44 7.00
N PHE A 320 16.22 23.14 8.10
CA PHE A 320 16.69 22.18 9.12
C PHE A 320 16.98 20.79 8.54
N ILE A 321 16.30 20.39 7.45
CA ILE A 321 16.50 19.11 6.78
C ILE A 321 17.91 19.06 6.19
N SER A 322 18.30 20.11 5.46
CA SER A 322 19.65 20.26 4.91
C SER A 322 20.70 20.27 6.02
N LEU A 323 20.43 20.99 7.12
CA LEU A 323 21.30 21.00 8.30
C LEU A 323 21.45 19.61 8.93
N ALA A 324 20.35 18.88 9.14
CA ALA A 324 20.34 17.56 9.76
C ALA A 324 21.14 16.54 8.93
N LEU A 325 20.97 16.57 7.61
CA LEU A 325 21.74 15.71 6.70
C LEU A 325 23.22 16.08 6.69
N LEU A 326 23.56 17.37 6.73
CA LEU A 326 24.96 17.80 6.85
C LEU A 326 25.57 17.32 8.17
N MET A 327 24.91 17.59 9.30
CA MET A 327 25.34 17.17 10.63
C MET A 327 25.51 15.65 10.74
N SER A 328 24.67 14.87 10.05
CA SER A 328 24.80 13.41 10.01
C SER A 328 26.14 12.92 9.44
N SER A 329 26.81 13.73 8.61
CA SER A 329 28.10 13.42 7.99
C SER A 329 29.32 13.89 8.79
N ILE A 330 29.09 14.66 9.86
CA ILE A 330 30.13 15.29 10.67
C ILE A 330 30.32 14.48 11.95
N GLU A 331 31.55 14.16 12.31
CA GLU A 331 31.84 13.37 13.49
C GLU A 331 31.53 14.14 14.78
N GLY A 332 30.61 13.60 15.60
CA GLY A 332 30.24 14.14 16.91
C GLY A 332 28.74 14.17 17.15
N GLN A 333 28.32 14.82 18.23
CA GLN A 333 26.90 14.95 18.61
C GLN A 333 26.45 16.41 18.48
N CYS A 334 25.21 16.61 18.06
CA CYS A 334 24.56 17.92 18.01
C CYS A 334 23.04 17.82 18.18
N ILE A 335 22.43 18.92 18.58
CA ILE A 335 20.99 19.08 18.77
C ILE A 335 20.45 20.14 17.80
N ILE A 336 19.39 19.80 17.06
CA ILE A 336 18.61 20.74 16.26
C ILE A 336 17.28 21.00 16.97
N LYS A 337 17.03 22.25 17.37
CA LYS A 337 15.82 22.67 18.08
C LYS A 337 15.08 23.79 17.35
N GLY A 338 13.91 24.18 17.85
CA GLY A 338 13.09 25.25 17.26
C GLY A 338 12.42 24.86 15.94
N ILE A 339 12.09 23.58 15.76
CA ILE A 339 11.54 23.02 14.53
C ILE A 339 10.12 22.46 14.70
N GLU A 340 9.43 22.76 15.82
CA GLU A 340 8.12 22.20 16.16
C GLU A 340 7.07 22.38 15.05
N ASN A 341 7.06 23.55 14.41
CA ASN A 341 6.15 23.87 13.31
C ASN A 341 6.30 22.94 12.08
N GLN A 342 7.40 22.20 11.97
CA GLN A 342 7.68 21.26 10.87
C GLN A 342 6.86 19.97 10.96
N ARG A 343 6.17 19.70 12.08
CA ARG A 343 5.28 18.53 12.24
C ARG A 343 3.98 18.61 11.45
N VAL A 344 3.47 19.82 11.27
CA VAL A 344 2.13 20.10 10.72
C VAL A 344 2.18 20.69 9.30
N LYS A 345 3.30 20.51 8.59
CA LYS A 345 3.52 21.05 7.24
C LYS A 345 2.95 20.12 6.16
N GLU A 346 3.78 19.53 5.32
CA GLU A 346 3.32 18.58 4.29
C GLU A 346 3.26 17.17 4.84
N CYS A 347 4.21 16.83 5.70
CA CYS A 347 4.24 15.65 6.56
C CYS A 347 4.78 16.06 7.94
N ASP A 348 4.88 15.11 8.88
CA ASP A 348 5.74 15.29 10.05
C ASP A 348 7.20 15.19 9.60
N ARG A 349 7.78 16.32 9.18
CA ARG A 349 9.14 16.36 8.62
C ARG A 349 10.20 15.96 9.63
N ILE A 350 9.97 16.24 10.92
CA ILE A 350 10.91 15.87 11.98
C ILE A 350 10.99 14.34 12.07
N LYS A 351 9.83 13.69 12.13
CA LYS A 351 9.72 12.23 12.10
C LYS A 351 10.33 11.65 10.83
N ALA A 352 9.98 12.22 9.68
CA ALA A 352 10.43 11.71 8.38
C ALA A 352 11.95 11.81 8.19
N VAL A 353 12.58 12.92 8.59
CA VAL A 353 14.05 13.06 8.59
C VAL A 353 14.69 12.05 9.53
N THR A 354 14.17 11.92 10.75
CA THR A 354 14.70 10.99 11.77
C THR A 354 14.62 9.54 11.28
N GLU A 355 13.45 9.10 10.82
CA GLU A 355 13.26 7.73 10.29
C GLU A 355 14.18 7.45 9.11
N ASN A 356 14.32 8.40 8.18
CA ASN A 356 15.17 8.22 7.00
C ASN A 356 16.67 8.27 7.32
N LEU A 357 17.12 9.08 8.29
CA LEU A 357 18.51 9.07 8.78
C LEU A 357 18.85 7.76 9.50
N ILE A 358 17.93 7.22 10.32
CA ILE A 358 18.10 5.89 10.95
C ILE A 358 18.30 4.81 9.90
N LYS A 359 17.51 4.83 8.81
CA LYS A 359 17.65 3.85 7.72
C LYS A 359 19.08 3.82 7.15
N VAL A 360 19.72 4.99 6.97
CA VAL A 360 21.08 5.08 6.43
C VAL A 360 22.19 4.87 7.47
N GLY A 361 21.82 4.41 8.67
CA GLY A 361 22.73 4.01 9.74
C GLY A 361 23.27 5.18 10.56
N VAL A 362 22.53 6.29 10.65
CA VAL A 362 22.82 7.41 11.53
C VAL A 362 22.06 7.21 12.85
N VAL A 363 22.74 7.45 13.97
CA VAL A 363 22.08 7.43 15.28
C VAL A 363 21.43 8.80 15.47
N CYS A 364 20.11 8.87 15.35
CA CYS A 364 19.35 10.07 15.65
C CYS A 364 18.11 9.75 16.47
N LEU A 365 17.73 10.66 17.35
CA LEU A 365 16.58 10.55 18.24
C LEU A 365 15.79 11.85 18.19
N GLN A 366 14.48 11.72 18.10
CA GLN A 366 13.57 12.84 18.25
C GLN A 366 13.05 12.89 19.70
N GLN A 367 13.26 14.01 20.39
CA GLN A 367 12.77 14.24 21.75
C GLN A 367 12.37 15.71 21.91
N ASN A 368 11.26 15.99 22.59
CA ASN A 368 10.82 17.37 22.91
C ASN A 368 10.79 18.35 21.72
N ASN A 369 10.40 17.90 20.52
CA ASN A 369 10.42 18.69 19.27
C ASN A 369 11.83 19.11 18.80
N GLU A 370 12.85 18.38 19.24
CA GLU A 370 14.24 18.50 18.82
C GLU A 370 14.71 17.21 18.14
N ILE A 371 15.79 17.28 17.37
CA ILE A 371 16.50 16.11 16.85
C ILE A 371 17.92 16.11 17.41
N LEU A 372 18.24 15.07 18.18
CA LEU A 372 19.62 14.72 18.52
C LEU A 372 20.21 13.89 17.39
N ILE A 373 21.36 14.29 16.87
CA ILE A 373 22.08 13.59 15.81
C ILE A 373 23.49 13.27 16.31
N ARG A 374 23.88 11.99 16.25
CA ARG A 374 25.27 11.57 16.36
C ARG A 374 25.79 11.29 14.96
N GLY A 375 26.43 12.29 14.38
CA GLY A 375 26.99 12.21 13.04
C GLY A 375 28.28 11.39 12.99
N LYS A 376 28.59 10.93 11.78
CA LYS A 376 29.80 10.15 11.48
C LYS A 376 30.26 10.42 10.06
N ARG A 377 31.56 10.28 9.78
CA ARG A 377 32.07 10.33 8.41
C ARG A 377 31.54 9.13 7.62
N TYR A 378 30.97 9.38 6.45
CA TYR A 378 30.56 8.32 5.52
C TYR A 378 31.77 7.79 4.77
N GLN A 379 32.22 6.58 5.12
CA GLN A 379 33.43 5.98 4.57
C GLN A 379 33.15 5.04 3.41
N LYS A 380 34.12 4.92 2.50
CA LYS A 380 34.06 3.98 1.38
C LYS A 380 33.83 2.55 1.86
N TYR A 381 32.91 1.86 1.22
CA TYR A 381 32.62 0.45 1.44
C TYR A 381 33.01 -0.37 0.22
N ASN A 382 33.90 -1.34 0.41
CA ASN A 382 34.43 -2.17 -0.69
C ASN A 382 33.57 -3.41 -0.99
N GLY A 383 32.41 -3.57 -0.33
CA GLY A 383 31.50 -4.69 -0.55
C GLY A 383 30.27 -4.33 -1.38
N TYR A 384 29.34 -5.30 -1.51
CA TYR A 384 28.06 -5.07 -2.18
C TYR A 384 27.23 -3.99 -1.46
N ARG A 385 26.89 -2.92 -2.19
CA ARG A 385 26.10 -1.80 -1.66
C ARG A 385 24.62 -2.19 -1.57
N LYS A 386 23.99 -1.95 -0.44
CA LYS A 386 22.55 -2.21 -0.24
C LYS A 386 21.72 -1.00 -0.66
N ASP A 387 20.60 -1.24 -1.33
CA ASP A 387 19.66 -0.19 -1.66
C ASP A 387 18.81 0.19 -0.45
N ILE A 388 18.65 1.50 -0.22
CA ILE A 388 17.81 2.05 0.85
C ILE A 388 16.85 3.05 0.27
N THR A 389 15.55 2.81 0.44
CA THR A 389 14.50 3.75 0.07
C THR A 389 14.32 4.82 1.13
N ILE A 390 14.44 6.06 0.68
CA ILE A 390 14.01 7.24 1.42
C ILE A 390 12.55 7.47 1.10
N ASN A 391 11.72 7.39 2.15
CA ASN A 391 10.31 7.71 2.03
C ASN A 391 10.22 9.23 2.02
N THR A 392 9.74 9.81 0.93
CA THR A 392 9.59 11.25 0.77
C THR A 392 8.32 11.75 1.43
N TYR A 393 7.34 10.87 1.70
CA TYR A 393 6.02 11.24 2.22
C TYR A 393 5.31 12.27 1.33
N ASN A 394 5.64 12.29 0.02
CA ASN A 394 5.23 13.31 -0.94
C ASN A 394 5.68 14.74 -0.56
N ASP A 395 6.72 14.88 0.28
CA ASP A 395 7.31 16.16 0.68
C ASP A 395 8.56 16.45 -0.16
N HIS A 396 8.47 17.51 -0.95
CA HIS A 396 9.50 17.96 -1.87
C HIS A 396 10.85 18.22 -1.18
N ARG A 397 10.85 18.71 0.07
CA ARG A 397 12.09 19.06 0.76
C ARG A 397 12.87 17.84 1.20
N ILE A 398 12.16 16.77 1.55
CA ILE A 398 12.76 15.47 1.90
C ILE A 398 13.39 14.87 0.65
N ALA A 399 12.65 14.83 -0.46
CA ALA A 399 13.14 14.31 -1.73
C ALA A 399 14.42 15.03 -2.20
N MET A 400 14.43 16.36 -2.17
CA MET A 400 15.58 17.16 -2.60
C MET A 400 16.81 16.95 -1.70
N ALA A 401 16.65 17.07 -0.37
CA ALA A 401 17.78 16.97 0.53
C ALA A 401 18.42 15.56 0.51
N PHE A 402 17.60 14.51 0.52
CA PHE A 402 18.10 13.14 0.42
C PHE A 402 18.64 12.78 -0.98
N SER A 403 18.21 13.47 -2.04
CA SER A 403 18.86 13.33 -3.36
C SER A 403 20.32 13.79 -3.30
N ILE A 404 20.60 14.91 -2.62
CA ILE A 404 21.97 15.40 -2.44
C ILE A 404 22.80 14.41 -1.61
N LEU A 405 22.25 13.88 -0.52
CA LEU A 405 22.91 12.84 0.27
C LEU A 405 23.15 11.56 -0.54
N GLY A 406 22.19 11.15 -1.37
CA GLY A 406 22.33 10.02 -2.29
C GLY A 406 23.48 10.19 -3.27
N GLY A 407 23.63 11.40 -3.83
CA GLY A 407 24.78 11.76 -4.66
C GLY A 407 26.11 11.66 -3.91
N HIS A 408 26.15 12.10 -2.65
CA HIS A 408 27.35 11.93 -1.81
C HIS A 408 27.66 10.45 -1.55
N PHE A 409 26.67 9.62 -1.22
CA PHE A 409 26.84 8.18 -1.01
C PHE A 409 27.36 7.48 -2.26
N GLU A 410 26.91 7.91 -3.44
CA GLU A 410 27.44 7.42 -4.71
C GLU A 410 28.91 7.80 -4.87
N LYS A 411 29.24 9.08 -4.68
CA LYS A 411 30.60 9.61 -4.81
C LYS A 411 31.60 8.90 -3.90
N VAL A 412 31.25 8.68 -2.63
CA VAL A 412 32.14 8.02 -1.65
C VAL A 412 32.02 6.49 -1.67
N GLN A 413 31.15 5.92 -2.52
CA GLN A 413 30.84 4.49 -2.56
C GLN A 413 30.48 3.95 -1.16
N TYR A 414 29.56 4.61 -0.48
CA TYR A 414 29.11 4.19 0.85
C TYR A 414 28.36 2.85 0.77
N GLN A 415 28.29 2.11 1.89
CA GLN A 415 27.64 0.80 1.96
C GLN A 415 26.17 0.79 1.53
N TYR A 416 25.55 1.97 1.44
CA TYR A 416 24.18 2.15 0.97
C TYR A 416 24.11 2.97 -0.32
N ARG A 417 23.16 2.61 -1.20
CA ARG A 417 22.71 3.43 -2.34
C ARG A 417 21.30 3.93 -2.05
N ILE A 418 21.10 5.24 -2.13
CA ILE A 418 19.81 5.88 -1.80
C ILE A 418 18.88 5.84 -3.02
N ILE A 419 17.69 5.29 -2.82
CA ILE A 419 16.55 5.36 -3.74
C ILE A 419 15.57 6.40 -3.19
N ILE A 420 15.25 7.40 -3.98
CA ILE A 420 14.23 8.42 -3.68
C ILE A 420 12.90 7.91 -4.21
N ASP A 421 11.93 7.66 -3.33
CA ASP A 421 10.56 7.37 -3.77
C ASP A 421 9.87 8.66 -4.26
N ASN A 422 8.86 8.52 -5.13
CA ASN A 422 8.04 9.62 -5.64
C ASN A 422 8.81 10.92 -5.97
N LYS A 423 9.80 10.81 -6.84
CA LYS A 423 10.72 11.87 -7.22
C LYS A 423 10.02 13.14 -7.75
N ASP A 424 8.81 13.01 -8.30
CA ASP A 424 8.07 14.11 -8.91
C ASP A 424 7.50 15.10 -7.90
N CYS A 425 7.46 14.75 -6.60
CA CYS A 425 7.02 15.69 -5.56
C CYS A 425 7.86 16.97 -5.52
N VAL A 426 9.12 16.95 -6.00
CA VAL A 426 9.97 18.14 -6.10
C VAL A 426 9.34 19.26 -6.93
N ARG A 427 8.44 18.95 -7.88
CA ARG A 427 7.76 19.93 -8.74
C ARG A 427 6.97 20.98 -7.98
N LYS A 428 6.54 20.67 -6.76
CA LYS A 428 5.80 21.60 -5.92
C LYS A 428 6.54 22.93 -5.69
N THR A 429 7.86 22.88 -5.51
CA THR A 429 8.68 24.07 -5.27
C THR A 429 9.97 24.13 -6.07
N PHE A 430 10.44 23.03 -6.66
CA PHE A 430 11.63 22.99 -7.51
C PHE A 430 11.49 22.04 -8.70
N PRO A 431 10.63 22.34 -9.71
CA PRO A 431 10.42 21.49 -10.89
C PRO A 431 11.70 21.12 -11.63
N ASP A 432 12.63 22.06 -11.72
CA ASP A 432 13.92 21.87 -12.38
C ASP A 432 15.02 21.33 -11.46
N PHE A 433 14.71 20.85 -10.25
CA PHE A 433 15.71 20.40 -9.28
C PHE A 433 16.71 19.38 -9.85
N TYR A 434 16.22 18.33 -10.52
CA TYR A 434 17.11 17.31 -11.10
C TYR A 434 17.94 17.81 -12.29
N ASN A 435 17.53 18.92 -12.91
CA ASN A 435 18.34 19.63 -13.90
C ASN A 435 19.37 20.52 -13.21
N HIS A 436 19.01 21.18 -12.11
CA HIS A 436 19.88 22.03 -11.29
C HIS A 436 21.08 21.25 -10.75
N ILE A 437 20.84 20.11 -10.11
CA ILE A 437 21.92 19.33 -9.47
C ILE A 437 22.95 18.75 -10.45
N GLN A 438 22.67 18.76 -11.77
CA GLN A 438 23.67 18.42 -12.80
C GLN A 438 24.84 19.40 -12.81
N SER A 439 24.59 20.66 -12.43
CA SER A 439 25.67 21.61 -12.23
C SER A 439 26.55 21.31 -11.02
N LEU A 440 26.06 20.49 -10.09
CA LEU A 440 26.82 19.98 -8.94
C LEU A 440 27.51 18.64 -9.27
N GLY A 441 27.51 18.22 -10.54
CA GLY A 441 28.03 16.90 -10.95
C GLY A 441 27.14 15.73 -10.52
N LEU A 442 25.87 15.97 -10.19
CA LEU A 442 24.90 14.95 -9.80
C LEU A 442 23.80 14.83 -10.86
N TYR A 443 23.43 13.63 -11.27
CA TYR A 443 22.31 13.47 -12.21
C TYR A 443 21.36 12.36 -11.78
N GLN A 444 20.08 12.59 -12.10
CA GLN A 444 19.04 11.61 -11.86
C GLN A 444 19.16 10.44 -12.83
N GLN A 445 19.16 9.23 -12.29
CA GLN A 445 19.08 7.98 -13.02
C GLN A 445 17.79 7.25 -12.65
N ALA A 446 16.97 6.93 -13.66
CA ALA A 446 15.76 6.13 -13.46
C ALA A 446 16.13 4.67 -13.19
N LEU A 447 15.38 3.99 -12.32
CA LEU A 447 15.45 2.54 -12.20
C LEU A 447 14.92 1.90 -13.50
N THR A 448 15.46 0.75 -13.91
CA THR A 448 14.86 -0.02 -15.01
C THR A 448 13.55 -0.65 -14.55
N TYR A 449 12.59 -0.92 -15.46
CA TYR A 449 11.31 -1.56 -15.13
C TYR A 449 11.49 -2.89 -14.37
N ASN A 450 12.49 -3.69 -14.73
CA ASN A 450 12.84 -4.92 -14.01
C ASN A 450 13.42 -4.65 -12.62
N GLN A 451 14.26 -3.61 -12.47
CA GLN A 451 14.73 -3.18 -11.14
C GLN A 451 13.62 -2.57 -10.29
N GLU A 452 12.62 -1.92 -10.88
CA GLU A 452 11.44 -1.40 -10.19
C GLU A 452 10.51 -2.55 -9.78
N GLN A 453 10.33 -3.57 -10.60
CA GLN A 453 9.59 -4.79 -10.24
C GLN A 453 10.32 -5.60 -9.16
N GLU A 454 11.63 -5.79 -9.29
CA GLU A 454 12.49 -6.46 -8.30
C GLU A 454 12.63 -5.61 -7.01
N PHE A 455 12.52 -4.28 -7.12
CA PHE A 455 12.46 -3.34 -6.00
C PHE A 455 11.09 -3.32 -5.34
N LEU A 456 9.98 -3.33 -6.08
CA LEU A 456 8.62 -3.47 -5.55
C LEU A 456 8.47 -4.84 -4.87
N TYR A 457 9.14 -5.86 -5.41
CA TYR A 457 9.29 -7.20 -4.85
C TYR A 457 10.16 -7.21 -3.58
N ASN A 458 11.26 -6.44 -3.50
CA ASN A 458 12.09 -6.33 -2.29
C ASN A 458 11.50 -5.38 -1.22
N TYR A 459 10.80 -4.32 -1.61
CA TYR A 459 10.00 -3.44 -0.75
C TYR A 459 8.80 -4.18 -0.16
N GLN A 460 8.31 -5.22 -0.87
CA GLN A 460 7.37 -6.21 -0.36
C GLN A 460 7.91 -7.07 0.78
N TYR A 461 9.20 -7.03 1.15
CA TYR A 461 9.75 -7.75 2.31
C TYR A 461 10.01 -6.87 3.54
N TYR A 462 9.70 -5.56 3.51
CA TYR A 462 9.75 -4.72 4.71
C TYR A 462 8.35 -4.58 5.31
N LYS A 463 8.10 -5.31 6.40
CA LYS A 463 6.79 -5.38 7.05
C LYS A 463 6.86 -4.91 8.48
N GLU A 464 5.86 -4.13 8.87
CA GLU A 464 5.72 -3.65 10.23
C GLU A 464 5.56 -4.85 11.19
N PRO A 465 6.09 -4.75 12.42
CA PRO A 465 5.95 -5.79 13.43
C PRO A 465 4.49 -6.17 13.66
N LEU A 466 4.24 -7.48 13.81
CA LEU A 466 2.94 -8.01 14.19
C LEU A 466 2.93 -8.32 15.69
N TYR A 467 1.98 -7.76 16.43
CA TYR A 467 1.81 -8.02 17.86
C TYR A 467 0.60 -8.92 18.06
N ILE A 468 0.82 -10.12 18.55
CA ILE A 468 -0.22 -11.14 18.67
C ILE A 468 -0.71 -11.17 20.11
N ILE A 469 -1.97 -10.80 20.34
CA ILE A 469 -2.64 -10.80 21.64
C ILE A 469 -3.79 -11.80 21.69
N GLY A 470 -4.26 -12.09 22.91
CA GLY A 470 -5.39 -12.98 23.14
C GLY A 470 -5.17 -13.89 24.35
N MET A 471 -6.21 -14.64 24.73
CA MET A 471 -6.16 -15.50 25.90
C MET A 471 -5.09 -16.60 25.79
N ARG A 472 -4.62 -17.07 26.96
CA ARG A 472 -3.81 -18.30 27.03
C ARG A 472 -4.66 -19.46 26.49
N GLY A 473 -4.08 -20.32 25.64
CA GLY A 473 -4.80 -21.43 25.01
C GLY A 473 -5.50 -21.10 23.69
N ALA A 474 -5.56 -19.82 23.29
CA ALA A 474 -6.20 -19.41 22.04
C ALA A 474 -5.45 -19.84 20.75
N GLY A 475 -4.23 -20.36 20.87
CA GLY A 475 -3.41 -20.81 19.71
C GLY A 475 -2.37 -19.80 19.19
N LYS A 476 -2.13 -18.69 19.92
CA LYS A 476 -1.22 -17.60 19.53
C LYS A 476 0.16 -18.08 19.10
N SER A 477 0.85 -18.84 19.97
CA SER A 477 2.23 -19.28 19.73
C SER A 477 2.33 -20.18 18.51
N THR A 478 1.40 -21.12 18.35
CA THR A 478 1.36 -22.04 17.20
C THR A 478 1.16 -21.28 15.89
N LEU A 479 0.20 -20.35 15.84
CA LEU A 479 -0.06 -19.55 14.64
C LEU A 479 1.11 -18.61 14.32
N SER A 480 1.70 -17.99 15.34
CA SER A 480 2.86 -17.09 15.22
C SER A 480 4.08 -17.82 14.67
N GLN A 481 4.40 -19.00 15.19
CA GLN A 481 5.51 -19.82 14.70
C GLN A 481 5.27 -20.28 13.26
N TYR A 482 4.04 -20.67 12.93
CA TYR A 482 3.68 -21.06 11.57
C TYR A 482 3.94 -19.93 10.57
N ILE A 483 3.44 -18.72 10.85
CA ILE A 483 3.62 -17.60 9.90
C ILE A 483 5.07 -17.13 9.83
N CYS A 484 5.83 -17.18 10.93
CA CYS A 484 7.25 -16.85 10.92
C CYS A 484 8.01 -17.79 9.99
N LYS A 485 7.72 -19.11 10.06
CA LYS A 485 8.30 -20.11 9.15
C LYS A 485 7.90 -19.85 7.69
N GLN A 486 6.64 -19.51 7.42
CA GLN A 486 6.15 -19.31 6.05
C GLN A 486 6.63 -18.00 5.41
N LEU A 487 6.79 -16.94 6.21
CA LEU A 487 7.13 -15.59 5.73
C LEU A 487 8.59 -15.20 5.95
N GLY A 488 9.37 -16.03 6.67
CA GLY A 488 10.74 -15.71 7.05
C GLY A 488 10.86 -14.59 8.09
N PHE A 489 9.84 -14.39 8.93
CA PHE A 489 9.86 -13.39 10.00
C PHE A 489 10.54 -13.94 11.25
N GLU A 490 11.10 -13.05 12.07
CA GLU A 490 11.63 -13.42 13.38
C GLU A 490 10.47 -13.66 14.36
N TYR A 491 10.51 -14.79 15.07
CA TYR A 491 9.53 -15.14 16.09
C TYR A 491 10.06 -14.76 17.48
N ILE A 492 9.29 -13.97 18.21
CA ILE A 492 9.62 -13.60 19.59
C ILE A 492 8.44 -13.92 20.50
N SER A 493 8.71 -14.66 21.58
CA SER A 493 7.74 -14.91 22.65
C SER A 493 8.23 -14.20 23.91
N ILE A 494 7.42 -13.27 24.42
CA ILE A 494 7.75 -12.53 25.65
C ILE A 494 7.84 -13.47 26.84
N ASP A 495 6.89 -14.41 26.93
CA ASP A 495 6.85 -15.44 27.97
C ASP A 495 8.18 -16.22 28.03
N ASN A 496 8.70 -16.66 26.87
CA ASN A 496 9.95 -17.41 26.78
C ASN A 496 11.20 -16.58 27.09
N LEU A 497 11.17 -15.26 26.90
CA LEU A 497 12.29 -14.38 27.25
C LEU A 497 12.45 -14.19 28.77
N ILE A 498 11.35 -14.34 29.52
CA ILE A 498 11.35 -14.19 30.98
C ILE A 498 11.75 -15.51 31.64
N SER A 499 11.11 -16.61 31.27
CA SER A 499 11.39 -17.93 31.83
C SER A 499 10.91 -19.06 30.93
N ASN A 500 11.70 -20.12 30.82
CA ASN A 500 11.28 -21.38 30.19
C ASN A 500 10.15 -22.08 30.99
N ASN A 501 9.99 -21.74 32.28
CA ASN A 501 8.94 -22.25 33.14
C ASN A 501 8.31 -21.11 33.96
N ILE A 502 7.21 -20.56 33.44
CA ILE A 502 6.47 -19.46 34.08
C ILE A 502 5.97 -19.87 35.48
N ASN A 503 5.59 -21.14 35.68
CA ASN A 503 5.05 -21.59 36.96
C ASN A 503 6.11 -21.48 38.06
N GLU A 504 7.31 -21.99 37.80
CA GLU A 504 8.43 -21.90 38.73
C GLU A 504 8.80 -20.44 39.02
N PHE A 505 8.84 -19.59 37.98
CA PHE A 505 9.11 -18.17 38.16
C PHE A 505 8.09 -17.48 39.06
N VAL A 506 6.80 -17.72 38.82
CA VAL A 506 5.71 -17.11 39.59
C VAL A 506 5.64 -17.66 41.02
N THR A 507 5.89 -18.95 41.23
CA THR A 507 5.96 -19.53 42.57
C THR A 507 7.09 -18.89 43.40
N ASN A 508 8.24 -18.60 42.76
CA ASN A 508 9.39 -18.03 43.44
C ASN A 508 9.32 -16.50 43.62
N ASN A 509 8.71 -15.77 42.68
CA ASN A 509 8.78 -14.30 42.61
C ASN A 509 7.42 -13.56 42.61
N GLY A 510 6.32 -14.29 42.47
CA GLY A 510 4.96 -13.74 42.39
C GLY A 510 4.57 -13.16 41.02
N TRP A 511 3.27 -12.91 40.86
CA TRP A 511 2.68 -12.38 39.61
C TRP A 511 3.05 -10.93 39.33
N GLU A 512 3.26 -10.11 40.37
CA GLU A 512 3.60 -8.69 40.20
C GLU A 512 4.98 -8.53 39.53
N GLN A 513 5.97 -9.29 39.98
CA GLN A 513 7.31 -9.27 39.39
C GLN A 513 7.32 -9.82 37.95
N PHE A 514 6.50 -10.83 37.68
CA PHE A 514 6.31 -11.34 36.31
C PHE A 514 5.74 -10.27 35.38
N ARG A 515 4.72 -9.52 35.81
CA ARG A 515 4.13 -8.42 35.02
C ARG A 515 5.12 -7.28 34.78
N ARG A 516 5.94 -6.92 35.77
CA ARG A 516 7.03 -5.95 35.57
C ARG A 516 8.04 -6.43 34.52
N SER A 517 8.43 -7.70 34.58
CA SER A 517 9.36 -8.31 33.63
C SER A 517 8.79 -8.37 32.20
N GLU A 518 7.51 -8.74 32.03
CA GLU A 518 6.81 -8.69 30.74
C GLU A 518 6.85 -7.29 30.12
N LYS A 519 6.59 -6.26 30.93
CA LYS A 519 6.60 -4.87 30.49
C LYS A 519 7.99 -4.42 30.03
N GLU A 520 9.02 -4.71 30.81
CA GLU A 520 10.40 -4.37 30.45
C GLU A 520 10.83 -5.05 29.15
N GLN A 521 10.55 -6.35 29.01
CA GLN A 521 10.86 -7.10 27.80
C GLN A 521 10.08 -6.56 26.58
N PHE A 522 8.81 -6.22 26.74
CA PHE A 522 8.03 -5.62 25.66
C PHE A 522 8.63 -4.29 25.19
N ILE A 523 9.04 -3.42 26.11
CA ILE A 523 9.69 -2.14 25.77
C ILE A 523 11.02 -2.40 25.04
N GLN A 524 11.84 -3.36 25.50
CA GLN A 524 13.09 -3.72 24.82
C GLN A 524 12.83 -4.24 23.40
N ILE A 525 11.79 -5.07 23.22
CA ILE A 525 11.40 -5.58 21.90
C ILE A 525 11.01 -4.43 20.98
N LEU A 526 10.20 -3.47 21.46
CA LEU A 526 9.80 -2.30 20.68
C LEU A 526 11.01 -1.47 20.21
N LEU A 527 12.05 -1.36 21.04
CA LEU A 527 13.26 -0.62 20.72
C LEU A 527 14.17 -1.38 19.73
N LYS A 528 14.30 -2.70 19.92
CA LYS A 528 15.22 -3.55 19.17
C LYS A 528 14.67 -3.98 17.81
N TYR A 529 13.38 -4.33 17.76
CA TYR A 529 12.77 -4.96 16.59
C TYR A 529 11.77 -4.04 15.93
N GLN A 530 12.16 -3.50 14.77
CA GLN A 530 11.34 -2.53 14.06
C GLN A 530 10.64 -3.09 12.82
N LYS A 531 11.00 -4.29 12.33
CA LYS A 531 10.47 -4.87 11.09
C LYS A 531 10.56 -6.40 11.08
N ASN A 532 9.73 -7.05 10.27
CA ASN A 532 9.76 -8.49 9.95
C ASN A 532 9.80 -9.40 11.17
N VAL A 533 9.08 -9.01 12.22
CA VAL A 533 9.01 -9.72 13.48
C VAL A 533 7.56 -9.97 13.84
N VAL A 534 7.27 -11.11 14.47
CA VAL A 534 6.00 -11.33 15.15
C VAL A 534 6.27 -11.57 16.62
N VAL A 535 5.60 -10.76 17.43
CA VAL A 535 5.74 -10.71 18.88
C VAL A 535 4.51 -11.36 19.50
N ASP A 536 4.68 -12.59 19.98
CA ASP A 536 3.68 -13.33 20.73
C ASP A 536 3.63 -12.80 22.17
N CYS A 537 2.56 -12.07 22.45
CA CYS A 537 2.38 -11.37 23.71
C CYS A 537 1.77 -12.30 24.77
N GLY A 538 2.26 -12.18 26.00
CA GLY A 538 1.69 -12.88 27.15
C GLY A 538 0.21 -12.54 27.34
N GLY A 539 -0.61 -13.53 27.69
CA GLY A 539 -2.07 -13.39 27.67
C GLY A 539 -2.65 -12.35 28.65
N GLY A 540 -1.85 -11.87 29.60
CA GLY A 540 -2.23 -10.82 30.55
C GLY A 540 -1.48 -9.49 30.38
N ILE A 541 -0.61 -9.38 29.37
CA ILE A 541 0.20 -8.17 29.17
C ILE A 541 -0.65 -6.91 28.95
N ILE A 542 -1.84 -7.11 28.38
CA ILE A 542 -2.80 -6.04 28.08
C ILE A 542 -3.45 -5.44 29.32
N GLU A 543 -3.27 -6.00 30.52
CA GLU A 543 -3.81 -5.43 31.75
C GLU A 543 -3.04 -4.18 32.22
N ASP A 544 -1.84 -3.94 31.71
CA ASP A 544 -1.06 -2.72 31.97
C ASP A 544 -1.47 -1.60 30.99
N GLU A 545 -1.90 -0.45 31.53
CA GLU A 545 -2.37 0.69 30.72
C GLU A 545 -1.28 1.31 29.83
N GLN A 546 -0.02 1.30 30.26
CA GLN A 546 1.08 1.82 29.44
C GLN A 546 1.33 0.91 28.24
N ILE A 547 1.25 -0.41 28.43
CA ILE A 547 1.32 -1.37 27.31
C ILE A 547 0.16 -1.15 26.34
N GLN A 548 -1.06 -0.93 26.85
CA GLN A 548 -2.21 -0.63 26.00
C GLN A 548 -1.94 0.61 25.12
N GLN A 549 -1.42 1.71 25.69
CA GLN A 549 -1.04 2.92 24.96
C GLN A 549 0.04 2.65 23.90
N LEU A 550 1.03 1.80 24.22
CA LEU A 550 2.08 1.41 23.28
C LEU A 550 1.57 0.51 22.15
N LEU A 551 0.52 -0.28 22.38
CA LEU A 551 -0.09 -1.15 21.37
C LEU A 551 -1.01 -0.38 20.41
N ILE A 552 -1.68 0.67 20.88
CA ILE A 552 -2.59 1.48 20.06
C ILE A 552 -1.87 2.05 18.83
N GLY A 553 -2.48 1.87 17.66
CA GLY A 553 -1.94 2.31 16.37
C GLY A 553 -0.92 1.37 15.72
N LYS A 554 -0.53 0.27 16.38
CA LYS A 554 0.34 -0.78 15.80
C LYS A 554 -0.49 -1.89 15.13
N ASN A 555 0.17 -2.80 14.40
CA ASN A 555 -0.48 -3.97 13.80
C ASN A 555 -0.70 -5.07 14.84
N VAL A 556 -1.67 -4.81 15.72
CA VAL A 556 -2.05 -5.70 16.82
C VAL A 556 -3.17 -6.62 16.35
N ILE A 557 -2.94 -7.93 16.44
CA ILE A 557 -3.87 -8.98 16.04
C ILE A 557 -4.37 -9.70 17.29
N TRP A 558 -5.67 -9.64 17.52
CA TRP A 558 -6.32 -10.44 18.53
C TRP A 558 -6.71 -11.82 17.95
N ILE A 559 -6.13 -12.88 18.51
CA ILE A 559 -6.54 -14.26 18.24
C ILE A 559 -7.70 -14.60 19.17
N GLU A 560 -8.88 -14.72 18.57
CA GLU A 560 -10.12 -15.04 19.26
C GLU A 560 -10.47 -16.52 19.06
N LYS A 561 -10.88 -17.18 20.14
CA LYS A 561 -11.33 -18.56 20.16
C LYS A 561 -12.63 -18.64 20.94
N ASP A 562 -13.54 -19.52 20.52
CA ASP A 562 -14.76 -19.81 21.27
C ASP A 562 -14.45 -20.08 22.75
N ILE A 563 -15.19 -19.41 23.63
CA ILE A 563 -14.88 -19.40 25.06
C ILE A 563 -15.10 -20.78 25.70
N ASN A 564 -16.08 -21.55 25.23
CA ASN A 564 -16.35 -22.88 25.76
C ASN A 564 -15.22 -23.84 25.36
N GLU A 565 -14.80 -23.79 24.09
CA GLU A 565 -13.65 -24.56 23.62
C GLU A 565 -12.33 -24.13 24.29
N LEU A 566 -12.19 -22.85 24.64
CA LEU A 566 -11.04 -22.35 25.38
C LEU A 566 -11.02 -22.89 26.82
N ILE A 567 -12.16 -22.93 27.49
CA ILE A 567 -12.31 -23.50 28.84
C ILE A 567 -11.96 -25.00 28.81
N GLU A 568 -12.49 -25.77 27.86
CA GLU A 568 -12.19 -27.20 27.68
C GLU A 568 -10.68 -27.45 27.48
N ASP A 569 -10.03 -26.66 26.62
CA ASP A 569 -8.59 -26.78 26.35
C ASP A 569 -7.73 -26.38 27.57
N LEU A 570 -8.18 -25.43 28.37
CA LEU A 570 -7.46 -24.99 29.58
C LEU A 570 -7.65 -25.96 30.75
N GLN A 571 -8.80 -26.64 30.84
CA GLN A 571 -9.07 -27.68 31.84
C GLN A 571 -8.31 -28.99 31.57
N SER A 572 -8.10 -29.33 30.29
CA SER A 572 -7.37 -30.54 29.88
C SER A 572 -5.84 -30.43 29.99
N GLN A 573 -5.30 -29.21 30.14
CA GLN A 573 -3.88 -28.99 30.39
C GLN A 573 -3.64 -28.94 31.91
N ASN A 574 -2.79 -29.82 32.45
CA ASN A 574 -2.29 -29.78 33.84
C ASN A 574 -1.50 -28.47 34.12
N ARG A 575 -2.19 -27.34 34.20
CA ARG A 575 -1.64 -25.98 34.35
C ARG A 575 -2.41 -25.27 35.46
N PRO A 576 -1.76 -24.40 36.26
CA PRO A 576 -2.40 -23.80 37.44
C PRO A 576 -3.64 -22.98 37.05
N GLN A 577 -4.67 -23.06 37.92
CA GLN A 577 -5.91 -22.32 37.79
C GLN A 577 -5.64 -20.83 37.97
N ILE A 578 -5.71 -20.07 36.88
CA ILE A 578 -5.78 -18.60 36.94
C ILE A 578 -7.26 -18.27 37.15
N GLY A 579 -7.77 -18.45 38.37
CA GLY A 579 -9.15 -18.11 38.74
C GLY A 579 -10.23 -18.62 37.78
N ASN A 580 -11.37 -17.93 37.75
CA ASN A 580 -12.46 -18.19 36.81
C ASN A 580 -12.11 -17.63 35.42
N VAL A 581 -11.88 -18.52 34.45
CA VAL A 581 -11.50 -18.17 33.06
C VAL A 581 -12.53 -17.23 32.42
N MET A 582 -13.82 -17.42 32.72
CA MET A 582 -14.91 -16.62 32.14
C MET A 582 -14.85 -15.17 32.64
N GLU A 583 -14.60 -14.96 33.93
CA GLU A 583 -14.46 -13.61 34.51
C GLU A 583 -13.25 -12.86 33.93
N ILE A 584 -12.12 -13.56 33.79
CA ILE A 584 -10.91 -12.97 33.20
C ILE A 584 -11.14 -12.64 31.73
N TYR A 585 -11.79 -13.53 30.99
CA TYR A 585 -12.14 -13.28 29.59
C TYR A 585 -13.01 -12.03 29.46
N ASN A 586 -14.10 -11.95 30.23
CA ASN A 586 -15.02 -10.82 30.20
C ASN A 586 -14.32 -9.49 30.55
N ARG A 587 -13.43 -9.50 31.55
CA ARG A 587 -12.63 -8.32 31.92
C ARG A 587 -11.67 -7.89 30.81
N ARG A 588 -11.01 -8.85 30.14
CA ARG A 588 -10.00 -8.57 29.10
C ARG A 588 -10.58 -8.27 27.72
N LYS A 589 -11.79 -8.74 27.44
CA LYS A 589 -12.45 -8.66 26.13
C LYS A 589 -12.55 -7.23 25.61
N SER A 590 -13.05 -6.29 26.41
CA SER A 590 -13.16 -4.88 26.03
C SER A 590 -11.79 -4.25 25.76
N ILE A 591 -10.75 -4.69 26.48
CA ILE A 591 -9.38 -4.24 26.27
C ILE A 591 -8.85 -4.79 24.95
N TYR A 592 -9.00 -6.09 24.68
CA TYR A 592 -8.60 -6.70 23.41
C TYR A 592 -9.24 -5.97 22.22
N GLN A 593 -10.56 -5.72 22.28
CA GLN A 593 -11.28 -4.99 21.24
C GLN A 593 -10.74 -3.58 21.00
N ARG A 594 -10.34 -2.87 22.08
CA ARG A 594 -9.82 -1.50 21.98
C ARG A 594 -8.39 -1.42 21.46
N VAL A 595 -7.51 -2.34 21.88
CA VAL A 595 -6.07 -2.27 21.52
C VAL A 595 -5.74 -3.04 20.24
N SER A 596 -6.59 -3.99 19.84
CA SER A 596 -6.41 -4.71 18.58
C SER A 596 -6.84 -3.85 17.40
N LYS A 597 -6.02 -3.88 16.35
CA LYS A 597 -6.35 -3.31 15.05
C LYS A 597 -7.11 -4.33 14.19
N TYR A 598 -6.80 -5.62 14.39
CA TYR A 598 -7.34 -6.73 13.63
C TYR A 598 -7.79 -7.88 14.54
N VAL A 599 -8.81 -8.60 14.13
CA VAL A 599 -9.31 -9.79 14.84
C VAL A 599 -9.28 -11.00 13.90
N PHE A 600 -8.65 -12.08 14.35
CA PHE A 600 -8.70 -13.38 13.70
C PHE A 600 -9.40 -14.39 14.61
N THR A 601 -10.57 -14.85 14.18
CA THR A 601 -11.40 -15.79 14.94
C THR A 601 -11.16 -17.21 14.44
N LEU A 602 -10.86 -18.13 15.36
CA LEU A 602 -10.73 -19.54 15.01
C LEU A 602 -12.10 -20.13 14.67
N PRO A 603 -12.24 -20.89 13.55
CA PRO A 603 -13.43 -21.66 13.27
C PRO A 603 -13.74 -22.65 14.41
N SER A 604 -15.00 -22.78 14.82
CA SER A 604 -15.38 -23.67 15.93
C SER A 604 -15.18 -25.14 15.54
N ARG A 605 -14.46 -25.88 16.37
CA ARG A 605 -14.28 -27.34 16.21
C ARG A 605 -15.61 -28.07 16.34
N LYS A 606 -16.45 -27.67 17.31
CA LYS A 606 -17.78 -28.27 17.50
C LYS A 606 -18.67 -28.08 16.29
N TYR A 607 -18.71 -26.87 15.73
CA TYR A 607 -19.47 -26.60 14.51
C TYR A 607 -18.97 -27.46 13.34
N ILE A 608 -17.64 -27.49 13.14
CA ILE A 608 -17.03 -28.26 12.06
C ILE A 608 -17.33 -29.76 12.18
N GLN A 609 -17.27 -30.34 13.39
CA GLN A 609 -17.62 -31.74 13.65
C GLN A 609 -19.09 -32.08 13.32
N GLN A 610 -20.01 -31.12 13.44
CA GLN A 610 -21.42 -31.34 13.13
C GLN A 610 -21.69 -31.42 11.61
N ILE A 611 -20.92 -30.69 10.80
CA ILE A 611 -21.18 -30.55 9.35
C ILE A 611 -20.31 -31.46 8.47
N THR A 612 -19.34 -32.19 9.05
CA THR A 612 -18.53 -33.17 8.32
C THR A 612 -18.38 -34.48 9.08
N SER A 613 -18.60 -35.60 8.39
CA SER A 613 -18.36 -36.95 8.92
C SER A 613 -16.88 -37.33 8.95
N ASN A 614 -16.01 -36.59 8.25
CA ASN A 614 -14.58 -36.86 8.11
C ASN A 614 -13.71 -35.88 8.91
N TYR A 615 -14.15 -35.54 10.12
CA TYR A 615 -13.40 -34.62 10.97
C TYR A 615 -12.05 -35.21 11.37
N ASP A 616 -10.98 -34.48 11.07
CA ASP A 616 -9.62 -34.80 11.49
C ASP A 616 -8.98 -33.54 12.11
N ILE A 617 -8.44 -33.68 13.32
CA ILE A 617 -7.88 -32.56 14.07
C ILE A 617 -6.62 -31.97 13.39
N THR A 618 -5.85 -32.79 12.70
CA THR A 618 -4.65 -32.37 11.96
C THR A 618 -5.05 -31.53 10.75
N ARG A 619 -6.06 -32.00 10.00
CA ARG A 619 -6.64 -31.27 8.87
C ARG A 619 -7.28 -29.95 9.30
N TYR A 620 -7.95 -29.92 10.46
CA TYR A 620 -8.47 -28.70 11.05
C TYR A 620 -7.37 -27.65 11.24
N TYR A 621 -6.30 -27.98 11.98
CA TYR A 621 -5.23 -27.01 12.22
C TYR A 621 -4.49 -26.62 10.95
N HIS A 622 -4.36 -27.52 9.99
CA HIS A 622 -3.80 -27.19 8.68
C HIS A 622 -4.65 -26.11 7.97
N ARG A 623 -5.97 -26.30 7.90
CA ARG A 623 -6.85 -25.33 7.25
C ARG A 623 -6.91 -23.98 7.99
N VAL A 624 -6.88 -24.00 9.33
CA VAL A 624 -6.77 -22.77 10.14
C VAL A 624 -5.46 -22.03 9.85
N ASN A 625 -4.35 -22.75 9.75
CA ASN A 625 -3.06 -22.18 9.39
C ASN A 625 -3.08 -21.51 8.01
N GLU A 626 -3.70 -22.13 7.01
CA GLU A 626 -3.86 -21.54 5.66
C GLU A 626 -4.73 -20.28 5.68
N LEU A 627 -5.86 -20.31 6.39
CA LEU A 627 -6.70 -19.13 6.58
C LEU A 627 -5.95 -17.99 7.27
N TYR A 628 -5.18 -18.31 8.31
CA TYR A 628 -4.39 -17.33 9.03
C TYR A 628 -3.26 -16.76 8.17
N LEU A 629 -2.58 -17.60 7.38
CA LEU A 629 -1.56 -17.13 6.44
C LEU A 629 -2.16 -16.19 5.39
N HIS A 630 -3.34 -16.51 4.85
CA HIS A 630 -4.04 -15.62 3.92
C HIS A 630 -4.40 -14.29 4.58
N PHE A 631 -4.93 -14.33 5.82
CA PHE A 631 -5.23 -13.15 6.62
C PHE A 631 -4.00 -12.26 6.83
N ILE A 632 -2.86 -12.84 7.24
CA ILE A 632 -1.60 -12.11 7.44
C ILE A 632 -1.07 -11.54 6.12
N LYS A 633 -1.11 -12.32 5.03
CA LYS A 633 -0.66 -11.82 3.72
C LYS A 633 -1.48 -10.62 3.26
N ASN A 634 -2.77 -10.55 3.57
CA ASN A 634 -3.58 -9.37 3.28
C ASN A 634 -3.22 -8.19 4.19
N ILE A 635 -3.09 -8.39 5.51
CA ILE A 635 -2.68 -7.32 6.44
C ILE A 635 -1.35 -6.71 6.03
N GLN A 636 -0.41 -7.56 5.63
CA GLN A 636 0.94 -7.15 5.28
C GLN A 636 1.07 -6.76 3.81
N HIS A 637 -0.01 -6.72 3.01
CA HIS A 637 0.05 -6.43 1.57
C HIS A 637 1.07 -7.30 0.81
N LEU A 638 1.17 -8.57 1.18
CA LEU A 638 2.02 -9.59 0.55
C LEU A 638 1.29 -10.31 -0.59
N ASN A 639 -0.02 -10.15 -0.69
CA ASN A 639 -0.74 -10.60 -1.88
C ASN A 639 -0.42 -9.61 -3.02
N PHE A 640 0.10 -10.14 -4.13
CA PHE A 640 0.19 -9.41 -5.40
C PHE A 640 -1.15 -8.73 -5.70
N PRO A 641 -1.17 -7.57 -6.39
CA PRO A 641 -2.43 -6.89 -6.72
C PRO A 641 -3.41 -7.93 -7.24
N LYS A 642 -4.65 -7.86 -6.75
CA LYS A 642 -5.79 -8.77 -7.03
C LYS A 642 -6.19 -8.79 -8.53
N ASN A 643 -5.20 -8.88 -9.42
CA ASN A 643 -5.27 -9.07 -10.87
C ASN A 643 -5.85 -10.45 -11.22
N LYS A 644 -6.26 -11.27 -10.25
CA LYS A 644 -7.00 -12.51 -10.52
C LYS A 644 -8.42 -12.27 -11.03
N ILE A 645 -8.96 -11.05 -10.96
CA ILE A 645 -10.22 -10.71 -11.64
C ILE A 645 -9.96 -10.13 -13.04
N TYR A 646 -8.98 -10.65 -13.78
CA TYR A 646 -8.90 -10.42 -15.24
C TYR A 646 -9.16 -11.71 -16.03
N VAL A 647 -9.93 -12.63 -15.46
CA VAL A 647 -10.57 -13.70 -16.23
C VAL A 647 -11.77 -13.07 -16.94
N SER A 648 -11.85 -13.24 -18.26
CA SER A 648 -12.86 -12.60 -19.12
C SER A 648 -14.30 -13.03 -18.81
N ASP A 649 -14.50 -14.09 -18.00
CA ASP A 649 -15.81 -14.55 -17.55
C ASP A 649 -15.83 -14.89 -16.03
N THR A 650 -16.41 -14.03 -15.21
CA THR A 650 -16.49 -14.19 -13.74
C THR A 650 -17.90 -13.95 -13.21
N ASN A 651 -18.23 -14.61 -12.10
CA ASN A 651 -19.54 -14.50 -11.44
C ASN A 651 -19.45 -14.69 -9.92
N PHE A 652 -20.51 -14.30 -9.22
CA PHE A 652 -20.63 -14.56 -7.78
C PHE A 652 -22.02 -15.07 -7.39
N ALA A 653 -22.06 -15.98 -6.42
CA ALA A 653 -23.28 -16.47 -5.82
C ALA A 653 -23.79 -15.46 -4.79
N CYS A 654 -25.06 -15.08 -4.87
CA CYS A 654 -25.70 -14.23 -3.87
C CYS A 654 -26.56 -15.08 -2.93
N ILE A 655 -26.34 -14.92 -1.62
CA ILE A 655 -27.15 -15.53 -0.56
C ILE A 655 -27.42 -14.52 0.55
N PHE A 656 -28.46 -14.77 1.34
CA PHE A 656 -28.70 -14.06 2.59
C PHE A 656 -27.90 -14.68 3.74
N TYR A 657 -27.55 -13.89 4.76
CA TYR A 657 -26.78 -14.34 5.91
C TYR A 657 -27.42 -15.53 6.64
N GLU A 658 -28.75 -15.56 6.77
CA GLU A 658 -29.48 -16.64 7.45
C GLU A 658 -29.27 -18.00 6.76
N GLU A 659 -29.04 -17.98 5.44
CA GLU A 659 -28.82 -19.18 4.64
C GLU A 659 -27.44 -19.82 4.92
N LEU A 660 -26.49 -19.10 5.55
CA LEU A 660 -25.19 -19.67 5.94
C LEU A 660 -25.34 -20.85 6.91
N THR A 661 -26.40 -20.89 7.71
CA THR A 661 -26.63 -21.96 8.69
C THR A 661 -27.06 -23.28 8.06
N ILE A 662 -27.62 -23.24 6.85
CA ILE A 662 -28.10 -24.41 6.10
C ILE A 662 -27.16 -24.84 4.96
N LEU A 663 -26.00 -24.20 4.85
CA LEU A 663 -24.94 -24.59 3.93
C LEU A 663 -24.22 -25.84 4.44
N ASP A 664 -24.67 -27.00 3.98
CA ASP A 664 -23.95 -28.25 4.15
C ASP A 664 -22.71 -28.32 3.23
N HIS A 665 -21.89 -29.36 3.44
CA HIS A 665 -20.67 -29.59 2.66
C HIS A 665 -20.94 -29.70 1.14
N GLN A 666 -22.08 -30.24 0.71
CA GLN A 666 -22.39 -30.38 -0.72
C GLN A 666 -22.68 -29.03 -1.36
N LYS A 667 -23.43 -28.16 -0.68
CA LYS A 667 -23.72 -26.80 -1.15
C LYS A 667 -22.47 -25.93 -1.19
N ILE A 668 -21.61 -26.00 -0.17
CA ILE A 668 -20.35 -25.25 -0.17
C ILE A 668 -19.45 -25.72 -1.31
N HIS A 669 -19.35 -27.03 -1.54
CA HIS A 669 -18.60 -27.58 -2.66
C HIS A 669 -19.20 -27.14 -4.01
N PHE A 670 -20.52 -27.09 -4.13
CA PHE A 670 -21.19 -26.54 -5.32
C PHE A 670 -20.82 -25.08 -5.55
N ILE A 671 -20.79 -24.27 -4.49
CA ILE A 671 -20.41 -22.85 -4.54
C ILE A 671 -18.97 -22.69 -5.02
N ASN A 672 -18.00 -23.34 -4.36
CA ASN A 672 -16.58 -23.30 -4.72
C ASN A 672 -16.34 -23.69 -6.18
N ARG A 673 -17.06 -24.72 -6.67
CA ARG A 673 -16.91 -25.21 -8.04
C ARG A 673 -17.48 -24.25 -9.08
N ASN A 674 -18.63 -23.63 -8.81
CA ASN A 674 -19.41 -22.93 -9.85
C ASN A 674 -19.25 -21.42 -9.83
N HIS A 675 -18.85 -20.82 -8.71
CA HIS A 675 -18.74 -19.36 -8.55
C HIS A 675 -17.30 -18.91 -8.33
N ASN A 676 -17.02 -17.62 -8.55
CA ASN A 676 -15.71 -17.02 -8.30
C ASN A 676 -15.67 -16.24 -6.98
N LEU A 677 -16.82 -15.73 -6.53
CA LEU A 677 -17.01 -15.12 -5.22
C LEU A 677 -18.36 -15.52 -4.62
N LEU A 678 -18.53 -15.27 -3.32
CA LEU A 678 -19.78 -15.41 -2.60
C LEU A 678 -20.21 -14.05 -2.03
N GLU A 679 -21.33 -13.49 -2.49
CA GLU A 679 -21.96 -12.33 -1.84
C GLU A 679 -22.85 -12.80 -0.69
N VAL A 680 -22.56 -12.29 0.50
CA VAL A 680 -23.38 -12.47 1.71
C VAL A 680 -24.12 -11.17 1.99
N ARG A 681 -25.44 -11.22 1.78
CA ARG A 681 -26.39 -10.14 2.07
C ARG A 681 -26.76 -10.16 3.54
N MET A 682 -26.30 -9.15 4.27
CA MET A 682 -26.49 -9.04 5.73
C MET A 682 -27.63 -8.10 6.12
N ASP A 683 -28.34 -7.55 5.14
CA ASP A 683 -29.35 -6.52 5.34
C ASP A 683 -30.65 -6.99 6.02
N LYS A 684 -30.85 -8.30 6.19
CA LYS A 684 -32.00 -8.87 6.94
C LYS A 684 -31.74 -9.08 8.43
N ILE A 685 -30.50 -8.89 8.88
CA ILE A 685 -30.14 -9.09 10.28
C ILE A 685 -30.67 -7.90 11.11
N GLU A 686 -31.55 -8.19 12.06
CA GLU A 686 -32.01 -7.21 13.04
C GLU A 686 -30.94 -6.97 14.12
N ASN A 687 -30.76 -5.72 14.57
CA ASN A 687 -29.78 -5.35 15.62
C ASN A 687 -28.37 -5.93 15.36
N ILE A 688 -27.90 -5.76 14.13
CA ILE A 688 -26.63 -6.33 13.64
C ILE A 688 -25.42 -5.93 14.51
N GLU A 689 -25.49 -4.77 15.16
CA GLU A 689 -24.47 -4.24 16.05
C GLU A 689 -24.28 -5.08 17.32
N ASP A 690 -25.37 -5.69 17.81
CA ASP A 690 -25.35 -6.52 19.02
C ASP A 690 -24.93 -7.97 18.73
N GLN A 691 -25.04 -8.39 17.47
CA GLN A 691 -24.78 -9.76 17.02
C GLN A 691 -23.41 -9.95 16.35
N PHE A 692 -22.57 -8.91 16.34
CA PHE A 692 -21.36 -8.88 15.52
C PHE A 692 -20.40 -10.06 15.76
N GLU A 693 -20.26 -10.51 17.00
CA GLU A 693 -19.36 -11.63 17.33
C GLU A 693 -19.88 -12.97 16.81
N GLN A 694 -21.19 -13.19 16.89
CA GLN A 694 -21.83 -14.40 16.37
C GLN A 694 -21.72 -14.43 14.84
N ILE A 695 -21.94 -13.28 14.19
CA ILE A 695 -21.74 -13.10 12.75
C ILE A 695 -20.29 -13.41 12.38
N ARG A 696 -19.32 -12.84 13.11
CA ARG A 696 -17.90 -13.09 12.85
C ARG A 696 -17.56 -14.58 12.98
N GLN A 697 -18.00 -15.24 14.05
CA GLN A 697 -17.78 -16.67 14.25
C GLN A 697 -18.36 -17.51 13.10
N GLN A 698 -19.60 -17.22 12.68
CA GLN A 698 -20.26 -17.95 11.61
C GLN A 698 -19.56 -17.75 10.25
N ILE A 699 -19.10 -16.54 9.96
CA ILE A 699 -18.33 -16.26 8.74
C ILE A 699 -17.00 -17.04 8.73
N TYR A 700 -16.26 -17.08 9.85
CA TYR A 700 -15.01 -17.86 9.93
C TYR A 700 -15.27 -19.38 9.83
N ASN A 701 -16.39 -19.87 10.38
CA ASN A 701 -16.81 -21.25 10.20
C ASN A 701 -17.04 -21.59 8.71
N ILE A 702 -17.66 -20.70 7.95
CA ILE A 702 -17.89 -20.91 6.50
C ILE A 702 -16.60 -20.76 5.70
N LYS A 703 -15.75 -19.77 6.02
CA LYS A 703 -14.43 -19.61 5.39
C LYS A 703 -13.53 -20.83 5.55
N PHE A 704 -13.73 -21.63 6.60
CA PHE A 704 -13.03 -22.90 6.76
C PHE A 704 -13.23 -23.83 5.54
N TYR A 705 -14.39 -23.80 4.89
CA TYR A 705 -14.69 -24.63 3.72
C TYR A 705 -14.74 -23.85 2.40
N LEU A 706 -14.86 -22.52 2.46
CA LEU A 706 -14.94 -21.67 1.28
C LEU A 706 -13.53 -21.35 0.76
N ASP A 707 -13.26 -21.66 -0.51
CA ASP A 707 -11.98 -21.37 -1.17
C ASP A 707 -12.03 -20.08 -2.02
N ILE A 708 -13.22 -19.50 -2.15
CA ILE A 708 -13.47 -18.26 -2.87
C ILE A 708 -13.66 -17.08 -1.90
N PRO A 709 -13.33 -15.84 -2.31
CA PRO A 709 -13.54 -14.65 -1.49
C PRO A 709 -15.02 -14.34 -1.24
N ILE A 710 -15.30 -13.62 -0.15
CA ILE A 710 -16.65 -13.14 0.18
C ILE A 710 -16.81 -11.68 -0.25
N ILE A 711 -18.01 -11.30 -0.69
CA ILE A 711 -18.48 -9.92 -0.83
C ILE A 711 -19.46 -9.66 0.31
N PHE A 712 -19.10 -8.82 1.26
CA PHE A 712 -20.02 -8.38 2.31
C PHE A 712 -20.87 -7.23 1.79
N THR A 713 -22.19 -7.41 1.81
CA THR A 713 -23.14 -6.42 1.32
C THR A 713 -24.15 -6.09 2.39
N LEU A 714 -24.16 -4.83 2.81
CA LEU A 714 -25.24 -4.23 3.58
C LEU A 714 -26.02 -3.33 2.62
N ARG A 715 -27.19 -3.77 2.17
CA ARG A 715 -28.01 -3.03 1.20
C ARG A 715 -29.13 -2.27 1.92
N THR A 716 -29.19 -0.96 1.72
CA THR A 716 -30.21 -0.11 2.32
C THR A 716 -31.58 -0.30 1.68
N LYS A 717 -32.65 0.04 2.40
CA LYS A 717 -34.02 -0.02 1.87
C LYS A 717 -34.23 0.86 0.63
N SER A 718 -33.61 2.03 0.56
CA SER A 718 -33.69 2.93 -0.60
C SER A 718 -33.02 2.34 -1.85
N GLN A 719 -32.03 1.46 -1.67
CA GLN A 719 -31.37 0.72 -2.74
C GLN A 719 -31.89 -0.73 -2.87
N GLY A 720 -33.11 -1.01 -2.37
CA GLY A 720 -33.81 -2.28 -2.58
C GLY A 720 -33.33 -3.46 -1.71
N GLY A 721 -32.68 -3.16 -0.59
CA GLY A 721 -32.38 -4.12 0.47
C GLY A 721 -33.35 -4.02 1.65
N PHE A 722 -32.95 -4.61 2.76
CA PHE A 722 -33.76 -4.68 3.99
C PHE A 722 -33.22 -3.80 5.14
N TYR A 723 -32.02 -3.23 5.02
CA TYR A 723 -31.41 -2.47 6.11
C TYR A 723 -32.03 -1.08 6.25
N THR A 724 -32.49 -0.77 7.46
CA THR A 724 -33.11 0.51 7.85
C THR A 724 -32.37 1.22 8.98
N GLY A 725 -31.27 0.65 9.48
CA GLY A 725 -30.50 1.21 10.59
C GLY A 725 -29.68 2.44 10.21
N THR A 726 -29.21 3.18 11.22
CA THR A 726 -28.41 4.41 11.04
C THR A 726 -26.90 4.18 11.20
N GLN A 727 -26.47 3.00 11.64
CA GLN A 727 -25.05 2.72 11.95
C GLN A 727 -24.26 2.11 10.78
N TYR A 728 -24.74 2.26 9.53
CA TYR A 728 -24.13 1.69 8.33
C TYR A 728 -22.59 1.84 8.30
N VAL A 729 -22.12 3.08 8.47
CA VAL A 729 -20.69 3.41 8.44
C VAL A 729 -19.90 2.62 9.49
N LYS A 730 -20.38 2.63 10.74
CA LYS A 730 -19.72 1.97 11.86
C LYS A 730 -19.67 0.45 11.66
N ILE A 731 -20.73 -0.14 11.12
CA ILE A 731 -20.80 -1.58 10.81
C ILE A 731 -19.74 -1.95 9.77
N ILE A 732 -19.68 -1.22 8.65
CA ILE A 732 -18.70 -1.46 7.58
C ILE A 732 -17.27 -1.29 8.08
N GLU A 733 -16.99 -0.28 8.92
CA GLU A 733 -15.67 -0.09 9.53
C GLU A 733 -15.28 -1.25 10.48
N GLN A 734 -16.22 -1.76 11.28
CA GLN A 734 -15.98 -2.93 12.13
C GLN A 734 -15.71 -4.20 11.32
N TRP A 735 -16.43 -4.39 10.21
CA TRP A 735 -16.25 -5.53 9.32
C TRP A 735 -14.87 -5.53 8.66
N GLN A 736 -14.39 -4.36 8.22
CA GLN A 736 -13.04 -4.20 7.69
C GLN A 736 -11.95 -4.65 8.68
N ASN A 737 -12.16 -4.51 9.99
CA ASN A 737 -11.15 -4.97 10.96
C ASN A 737 -11.19 -6.49 11.20
N SER A 738 -12.28 -7.16 10.82
CA SER A 738 -12.55 -8.57 11.14
C SER A 738 -12.49 -9.52 9.94
N PHE A 739 -12.82 -9.05 8.74
CA PHE A 739 -12.98 -9.87 7.53
C PHE A 739 -11.96 -9.50 6.45
N ILE A 740 -10.68 -9.69 6.77
CA ILE A 740 -9.56 -9.25 5.94
C ILE A 740 -9.36 -10.20 4.75
N GLY A 741 -9.22 -9.62 3.55
CA GLY A 741 -9.03 -10.33 2.28
C GLY A 741 -10.26 -10.36 1.37
N ASP A 742 -11.43 -10.00 1.91
CA ASP A 742 -12.72 -10.00 1.21
C ASP A 742 -13.01 -8.68 0.50
N TYR A 743 -14.21 -8.57 -0.07
CA TYR A 743 -14.73 -7.38 -0.75
C TYR A 743 -15.89 -6.77 0.05
N PHE A 744 -16.05 -5.46 -0.07
CA PHE A 744 -17.17 -4.74 0.52
C PHE A 744 -17.95 -4.01 -0.56
N ASP A 745 -19.25 -4.27 -0.63
CA ASP A 745 -20.18 -3.51 -1.46
C ASP A 745 -20.66 -2.29 -0.65
N ILE A 746 -20.18 -1.10 -1.06
CA ILE A 746 -20.49 0.18 -0.43
C ILE A 746 -21.29 1.04 -1.39
N GLU A 747 -22.44 1.51 -0.92
CA GLU A 747 -23.31 2.41 -1.67
C GLU A 747 -22.62 3.75 -1.93
N MET A 748 -22.72 4.23 -3.17
CA MET A 748 -22.05 5.45 -3.63
C MET A 748 -22.37 6.67 -2.76
N ASP A 749 -23.61 6.77 -2.28
CA ASP A 749 -24.06 7.86 -1.42
C ASP A 749 -23.42 7.86 -0.04
N LEU A 750 -22.95 6.71 0.43
CA LEU A 750 -22.35 6.52 1.75
C LEU A 750 -20.82 6.41 1.69
N PHE A 751 -20.24 6.23 0.50
CA PHE A 751 -18.81 5.97 0.32
C PHE A 751 -17.90 7.00 1.01
N ASN A 752 -18.17 8.30 0.84
CA ASN A 752 -17.36 9.37 1.43
C ASN A 752 -17.42 9.41 2.97
N ASN A 753 -18.43 8.78 3.57
CA ASN A 753 -18.60 8.73 5.03
C ASN A 753 -17.89 7.53 5.66
N VAL A 754 -17.53 6.50 4.88
CA VAL A 754 -16.86 5.30 5.36
C VAL A 754 -15.35 5.49 5.35
N ARG A 755 -14.69 5.29 6.50
CA ARG A 755 -13.23 5.23 6.53
C ARG A 755 -12.76 3.88 5.98
N ILE A 756 -12.17 3.90 4.78
CA ILE A 756 -11.58 2.70 4.19
C ILE A 756 -10.19 2.45 4.78
N SER A 757 -9.99 1.25 5.34
CA SER A 757 -8.69 0.82 5.85
C SER A 757 -7.72 0.58 4.70
N GLN A 758 -6.44 0.94 4.89
CA GLN A 758 -5.39 0.78 3.87
C GLN A 758 -5.24 -0.68 3.40
N ASN A 759 -5.64 -1.64 4.24
CA ASN A 759 -5.64 -3.08 3.94
C ASN A 759 -6.62 -3.50 2.84
N TYR A 760 -7.57 -2.62 2.48
CA TYR A 760 -8.60 -2.88 1.47
C TYR A 760 -8.36 -2.15 0.16
N ASN A 761 -7.09 -1.88 -0.15
CA ASN A 761 -6.70 -1.49 -1.50
C ASN A 761 -7.21 -2.53 -2.51
N ASN A 762 -7.93 -2.05 -3.52
CA ASN A 762 -8.54 -2.82 -4.59
C ASN A 762 -9.52 -3.91 -4.09
N SER A 763 -10.46 -3.53 -3.21
CA SER A 763 -11.48 -4.47 -2.71
C SER A 763 -12.85 -3.86 -2.41
N ILE A 764 -13.04 -2.57 -2.71
CA ILE A 764 -14.35 -1.93 -2.59
C ILE A 764 -15.11 -1.99 -3.90
N ILE A 765 -16.35 -2.46 -3.83
CA ILE A 765 -17.34 -2.37 -4.91
C ILE A 765 -18.17 -1.11 -4.64
N LEU A 766 -18.03 -0.09 -5.49
CA LEU A 766 -18.84 1.12 -5.40
C LEU A 766 -20.16 0.88 -6.15
N SER A 767 -21.29 0.85 -5.44
CA SER A 767 -22.57 0.48 -6.04
C SER A 767 -23.64 1.57 -5.99
N GLN A 768 -24.52 1.55 -6.99
CA GLN A 768 -25.76 2.33 -7.01
C GLN A 768 -26.89 1.49 -7.60
N HIS A 769 -28.06 1.49 -6.95
CA HIS A 769 -29.25 0.81 -7.44
C HIS A 769 -30.38 1.82 -7.69
N LEU A 770 -31.01 1.74 -8.86
CA LEU A 770 -32.10 2.62 -9.29
C LEU A 770 -33.40 1.81 -9.43
N PHE A 771 -34.46 2.20 -8.69
CA PHE A 771 -35.77 1.53 -8.69
C PHE A 771 -36.89 2.39 -9.26
N GLU A 772 -36.79 3.70 -9.07
CA GLU A 772 -37.77 4.68 -9.53
C GLU A 772 -37.42 5.22 -10.90
N LYS A 773 -38.44 5.70 -11.64
CA LYS A 773 -38.26 6.28 -12.97
C LYS A 773 -37.23 7.40 -12.90
N THR A 774 -36.09 7.19 -13.54
CA THR A 774 -34.95 8.11 -13.49
C THR A 774 -34.78 8.76 -14.85
N GLU A 775 -34.59 10.08 -14.89
CA GLU A 775 -34.36 10.78 -16.16
C GLU A 775 -32.96 10.50 -16.71
N LYS A 776 -32.78 10.66 -18.02
CA LYS A 776 -31.48 10.45 -18.69
C LYS A 776 -30.37 11.29 -18.08
N LEU A 777 -30.64 12.56 -17.77
CA LEU A 777 -29.68 13.49 -17.17
C LEU A 777 -29.24 13.01 -15.78
N GLN A 778 -30.16 12.55 -14.94
CA GLN A 778 -29.85 12.01 -13.61
C GLN A 778 -29.00 10.73 -13.71
N ILE A 779 -29.26 9.85 -14.69
CA ILE A 779 -28.39 8.71 -14.94
C ILE A 779 -26.97 9.17 -15.29
N ILE A 780 -26.82 10.16 -16.16
CA ILE A 780 -25.50 10.72 -16.52
C ILE A 780 -24.81 11.30 -15.28
N GLU A 781 -25.52 12.05 -14.43
CA GLU A 781 -24.98 12.59 -13.18
C GLU A 781 -24.49 11.49 -12.23
N PHE A 782 -25.22 10.38 -12.10
CA PHE A 782 -24.76 9.23 -11.31
C PHE A 782 -23.48 8.61 -11.90
N ILE A 783 -23.40 8.49 -13.23
CA ILE A 783 -22.22 7.95 -13.92
C ILE A 783 -21.01 8.86 -13.71
N ASP A 784 -21.19 10.18 -13.87
CA ASP A 784 -20.14 11.18 -13.67
C ASP A 784 -19.65 11.20 -12.22
N ARG A 785 -20.57 11.06 -11.25
CA ARG A 785 -20.21 10.96 -9.83
C ARG A 785 -19.44 9.67 -9.51
N MET A 786 -19.87 8.53 -10.05
CA MET A 786 -19.11 7.27 -9.93
C MET A 786 -17.71 7.43 -10.52
N LYS A 787 -17.61 8.05 -11.70
CA LYS A 787 -16.32 8.31 -12.37
C LYS A 787 -15.42 9.16 -11.50
N TYR A 788 -15.93 10.30 -11.00
CA TYR A 788 -15.21 11.20 -10.12
C TYR A 788 -14.69 10.47 -8.88
N ILE A 789 -15.55 9.72 -8.17
CA ILE A 789 -15.14 8.95 -6.98
C ILE A 789 -14.06 7.93 -7.34
N SER A 790 -14.21 7.24 -8.47
CA SER A 790 -13.27 6.21 -8.94
C SER A 790 -11.88 6.78 -9.28
N GLU A 791 -11.81 7.93 -9.95
CA GLU A 791 -10.56 8.57 -10.37
C GLU A 791 -9.76 9.12 -9.18
N HIS A 792 -10.46 9.50 -8.10
CA HIS A 792 -9.82 9.95 -6.85
C HIS A 792 -9.45 8.80 -5.91
N ASN A 793 -9.97 7.58 -6.15
CA ASN A 793 -9.72 6.41 -5.30
C ASN A 793 -9.31 5.15 -6.12
N PRO A 794 -8.38 5.25 -7.10
CA PRO A 794 -8.11 4.18 -8.06
C PRO A 794 -7.44 2.95 -7.44
N ASN A 795 -6.80 3.12 -6.28
CA ASN A 795 -6.15 2.03 -5.55
C ASN A 795 -7.08 1.36 -4.52
N THR A 796 -8.29 1.88 -4.32
CA THR A 796 -9.23 1.42 -3.29
C THR A 796 -10.39 0.66 -3.91
N ILE A 797 -10.98 1.22 -4.96
CA ILE A 797 -12.17 0.68 -5.63
C ILE A 797 -11.74 -0.35 -6.67
N CYS A 798 -12.36 -1.53 -6.63
CA CYS A 798 -12.10 -2.62 -7.59
C CYS A 798 -13.17 -2.77 -8.67
N LEU A 799 -14.40 -2.30 -8.40
CA LEU A 799 -15.53 -2.43 -9.32
C LEU A 799 -16.52 -1.28 -9.12
N LEU A 800 -17.00 -0.72 -10.23
CA LEU A 800 -18.18 0.15 -10.27
C LEU A 800 -19.42 -0.68 -10.63
N LYS A 801 -20.47 -0.65 -9.81
CA LYS A 801 -21.68 -1.47 -10.00
C LYS A 801 -22.93 -0.59 -10.09
N LEU A 802 -23.48 -0.42 -11.29
CA LEU A 802 -24.76 0.25 -11.49
C LEU A 802 -25.85 -0.79 -11.76
N ALA A 803 -26.85 -0.88 -10.91
CA ALA A 803 -28.00 -1.76 -11.08
C ALA A 803 -29.27 -0.95 -11.34
N ILE A 804 -30.02 -1.28 -12.39
CA ILE A 804 -31.18 -0.51 -12.84
C ILE A 804 -32.38 -1.43 -12.97
N HIS A 805 -33.44 -1.13 -12.22
CA HIS A 805 -34.71 -1.80 -12.35
C HIS A 805 -35.40 -1.41 -13.66
N GLN A 806 -36.15 -2.33 -14.28
CA GLN A 806 -36.85 -2.06 -15.53
C GLN A 806 -37.79 -0.85 -15.47
N ASN A 807 -38.43 -0.63 -14.32
CA ASN A 807 -39.30 0.53 -14.09
C ASN A 807 -38.52 1.85 -13.97
N ALA A 808 -37.22 1.78 -13.72
CA ALA A 808 -36.34 2.95 -13.60
C ALA A 808 -35.82 3.45 -14.95
N TYR A 809 -35.98 2.68 -16.03
CA TYR A 809 -35.47 3.08 -17.34
C TYR A 809 -36.15 4.36 -17.83
N PRO A 810 -35.37 5.32 -18.36
CA PRO A 810 -35.93 6.45 -19.08
C PRO A 810 -36.74 5.92 -20.26
N SER A 811 -37.88 6.54 -20.56
CA SER A 811 -38.73 6.14 -21.71
C SER A 811 -37.99 6.19 -23.05
N GLU A 812 -36.91 6.97 -23.11
CA GLU A 812 -36.11 7.23 -24.30
C GLU A 812 -34.84 6.35 -24.41
N LEU A 813 -34.52 5.55 -23.39
CA LEU A 813 -33.27 4.77 -23.36
C LEU A 813 -33.51 3.30 -23.06
N THR A 814 -32.94 2.46 -23.91
CA THR A 814 -32.79 1.03 -23.68
C THR A 814 -31.61 0.72 -22.74
N TYR A 815 -31.61 -0.47 -22.13
CA TYR A 815 -30.46 -0.96 -21.37
C TYR A 815 -29.16 -0.93 -22.19
N GLN A 816 -29.22 -1.26 -23.49
CA GLN A 816 -28.05 -1.24 -24.36
C GLN A 816 -27.48 0.16 -24.54
N GLU A 817 -28.34 1.18 -24.63
CA GLU A 817 -27.89 2.58 -24.73
C GLU A 817 -27.29 3.07 -23.42
N ILE A 818 -27.87 2.71 -22.26
CA ILE A 818 -27.27 3.03 -20.96
C ILE A 818 -25.92 2.32 -20.79
N SER A 819 -25.84 1.04 -21.17
CA SER A 819 -24.58 0.30 -21.16
C SER A 819 -23.54 0.97 -22.06
N LYS A 820 -23.90 1.39 -23.28
CA LYS A 820 -23.04 2.14 -24.20
C LYS A 820 -22.59 3.50 -23.63
N LEU A 821 -23.47 4.24 -22.95
CA LEU A 821 -23.11 5.47 -22.26
C LEU A 821 -22.02 5.21 -21.21
N PHE A 822 -22.20 4.15 -20.42
CA PHE A 822 -21.21 3.70 -19.44
C PHE A 822 -19.88 3.30 -20.12
N MET A 823 -19.92 2.59 -21.26
CA MET A 823 -18.70 2.24 -22.01
C MET A 823 -17.97 3.46 -22.58
N GLY A 824 -18.73 4.44 -23.09
CA GLY A 824 -18.19 5.65 -23.73
C GLY A 824 -17.42 6.57 -22.77
N MET A 825 -17.68 6.47 -21.47
CA MET A 825 -17.07 7.30 -20.42
C MET A 825 -15.60 6.96 -20.11
N LYS A 826 -15.07 5.83 -20.59
CA LYS A 826 -13.69 5.35 -20.38
C LYS A 826 -13.24 5.39 -18.91
N PHE A 827 -13.66 4.41 -18.14
CA PHE A 827 -13.23 4.24 -16.74
C PHE A 827 -11.83 3.62 -16.63
N VAL A 828 -11.08 4.04 -15.61
CA VAL A 828 -9.81 3.40 -15.21
C VAL A 828 -10.06 2.11 -14.43
N ILE A 829 -11.23 2.00 -13.78
CA ILE A 829 -11.66 0.87 -12.96
C ILE A 829 -12.67 0.01 -13.73
N PRO A 830 -12.66 -1.33 -13.61
CA PRO A 830 -13.71 -2.19 -14.16
C PRO A 830 -15.10 -1.79 -13.69
N TYR A 831 -16.11 -2.01 -14.52
CA TYR A 831 -17.50 -1.71 -14.20
C TYR A 831 -18.44 -2.84 -14.58
N LEU A 832 -19.61 -2.82 -13.96
CA LEU A 832 -20.69 -3.78 -14.12
C LEU A 832 -22.02 -3.00 -14.16
N VAL A 833 -22.77 -3.17 -15.24
CA VAL A 833 -24.13 -2.62 -15.36
C VAL A 833 -25.13 -3.76 -15.35
N VAL A 834 -26.04 -3.79 -14.38
CA VAL A 834 -26.99 -4.90 -14.18
C VAL A 834 -28.42 -4.42 -14.39
N SER A 835 -29.18 -5.14 -15.22
CA SER A 835 -30.64 -4.95 -15.29
C SER A 835 -31.34 -5.78 -14.22
N MET A 836 -32.37 -5.22 -13.58
CA MET A 836 -33.25 -5.89 -12.62
C MET A 836 -34.70 -5.91 -13.11
N GLY A 837 -35.49 -6.86 -12.61
CA GLY A 837 -36.90 -7.03 -12.97
C GLY A 837 -37.14 -8.33 -13.75
N PRO A 838 -38.41 -8.73 -13.95
CA PRO A 838 -38.77 -10.06 -14.45
C PRO A 838 -38.13 -10.42 -15.81
N ASN A 839 -37.97 -9.44 -16.70
CA ASN A 839 -37.44 -9.67 -18.06
C ASN A 839 -35.91 -9.45 -18.18
N SER A 840 -35.18 -9.34 -17.06
CA SER A 840 -33.78 -8.89 -17.05
C SER A 840 -32.75 -9.99 -17.29
N GLN A 841 -33.17 -11.26 -17.36
CA GLN A 841 -32.29 -12.41 -17.43
C GLN A 841 -31.35 -12.38 -18.66
N LEU A 842 -31.88 -12.02 -19.84
CA LEU A 842 -31.06 -11.92 -21.07
C LEU A 842 -29.95 -10.87 -20.93
N TYR A 843 -30.23 -9.72 -20.33
CA TYR A 843 -29.23 -8.66 -20.17
C TYR A 843 -28.13 -9.05 -19.17
N ARG A 844 -28.46 -9.85 -18.16
CA ARG A 844 -27.47 -10.41 -17.23
C ARG A 844 -26.52 -11.37 -17.94
N THR A 845 -27.00 -12.13 -18.94
CA THR A 845 -26.16 -13.11 -19.65
C THR A 845 -25.16 -12.47 -20.61
N LEU A 846 -25.42 -11.24 -21.07
CA LEU A 846 -24.49 -10.44 -21.88
C LEU A 846 -23.27 -9.96 -21.08
N ASN A 847 -23.41 -9.74 -19.77
CA ASN A 847 -22.29 -9.37 -18.92
C ASN A 847 -21.40 -10.59 -18.72
N LYS A 848 -20.08 -10.43 -18.92
CA LYS A 848 -19.09 -11.49 -18.63
C LYS A 848 -18.31 -11.23 -17.35
N PHE A 849 -18.44 -10.06 -16.74
CA PHE A 849 -17.63 -9.68 -15.57
C PHE A 849 -18.46 -9.64 -14.30
N MET A 850 -18.03 -10.34 -13.25
CA MET A 850 -18.62 -10.38 -11.90
C MET A 850 -20.16 -10.42 -11.91
N VAL A 851 -20.76 -11.31 -12.70
CA VAL A 851 -22.22 -11.40 -12.79
C VAL A 851 -22.84 -11.91 -11.48
N PRO A 852 -23.80 -11.19 -10.86
CA PRO A 852 -24.50 -11.66 -9.67
C PRO A 852 -25.52 -12.75 -10.02
N LEU A 853 -25.42 -13.92 -9.40
CA LEU A 853 -26.25 -15.10 -9.66
C LEU A 853 -26.97 -15.58 -8.41
N SER A 854 -28.15 -16.17 -8.58
CA SER A 854 -28.87 -16.82 -7.49
C SER A 854 -28.25 -18.20 -7.25
N CYS A 855 -28.11 -18.55 -5.97
CA CYS A 855 -27.60 -19.86 -5.55
C CYS A 855 -28.68 -20.67 -4.82
N LEU A 856 -29.30 -20.05 -3.81
CA LEU A 856 -30.41 -20.63 -3.05
C LEU A 856 -31.66 -19.79 -3.33
N THR A 857 -31.99 -18.87 -2.43
CA THR A 857 -33.08 -17.92 -2.64
C THR A 857 -32.59 -16.76 -3.51
N PRO A 858 -33.33 -16.34 -4.56
CA PRO A 858 -32.98 -15.14 -5.32
C PRO A 858 -32.94 -13.90 -4.41
N THR A 859 -31.84 -13.14 -4.49
CA THR A 859 -31.65 -11.90 -3.70
C THR A 859 -32.19 -10.66 -4.42
N ALA A 860 -32.50 -10.79 -5.72
CA ALA A 860 -33.03 -9.76 -6.58
C ALA A 860 -33.96 -10.36 -7.64
N VAL A 861 -34.98 -9.61 -8.06
CA VAL A 861 -35.92 -10.03 -9.11
C VAL A 861 -35.21 -10.12 -10.47
N GLY A 862 -35.39 -11.25 -11.16
CA GLY A 862 -34.77 -11.52 -12.47
C GLY A 862 -33.35 -12.06 -12.40
N GLN A 863 -32.84 -12.40 -11.22
CA GLN A 863 -31.55 -13.07 -11.04
C GLN A 863 -31.61 -14.51 -11.55
N CYS A 864 -30.61 -14.95 -12.31
CA CYS A 864 -30.53 -16.31 -12.86
C CYS A 864 -29.54 -17.18 -12.08
N THR A 865 -29.71 -18.50 -12.16
CA THR A 865 -28.74 -19.48 -11.64
C THR A 865 -27.56 -19.65 -12.60
N ILE A 866 -26.46 -20.23 -12.12
CA ILE A 866 -25.31 -20.55 -12.99
C ILE A 866 -25.67 -21.50 -14.13
N GLN A 867 -26.59 -22.45 -13.91
CA GLN A 867 -27.08 -23.35 -14.96
C GLN A 867 -27.86 -22.57 -16.02
N GLN A 868 -28.77 -21.68 -15.60
CA GLN A 868 -29.53 -20.84 -16.53
C GLN A 868 -28.61 -19.92 -17.34
N LEU A 869 -27.62 -19.28 -16.70
CA LEU A 869 -26.63 -18.43 -17.38
C LEU A 869 -25.92 -19.20 -18.51
N ARG A 870 -25.38 -20.39 -18.20
CA ARG A 870 -24.67 -21.24 -19.17
C ARG A 870 -25.59 -21.69 -20.31
N SER A 871 -26.79 -22.17 -20.00
CA SER A 871 -27.75 -22.60 -21.02
C SER A 871 -28.13 -21.47 -21.99
N ILE A 872 -28.41 -20.27 -21.47
CA ILE A 872 -28.76 -19.11 -22.31
C ILE A 872 -27.59 -18.70 -23.21
N ARG A 873 -26.36 -18.62 -22.66
CA ARG A 873 -25.18 -18.23 -23.44
C ARG A 873 -24.82 -19.24 -24.52
N SER A 874 -24.96 -20.53 -24.20
CA SER A 874 -24.77 -21.61 -25.16
C SER A 874 -25.79 -21.53 -26.31
N LEU A 875 -27.07 -21.35 -26.01
CA LEU A 875 -28.13 -21.24 -27.03
C LEU A 875 -27.98 -20.00 -27.92
N ALA A 876 -27.49 -18.89 -27.35
CA ALA A 876 -27.29 -17.64 -28.06
C ALA A 876 -25.94 -17.54 -28.80
N ASN A 877 -25.13 -18.60 -28.81
CA ASN A 877 -23.80 -18.65 -29.44
C ASN A 877 -22.83 -17.54 -28.96
N PHE A 878 -22.97 -17.10 -27.69
CA PHE A 878 -22.12 -16.05 -27.12
C PHE A 878 -20.70 -16.53 -26.72
N GLU A 879 -20.44 -17.83 -26.82
CA GLU A 879 -19.19 -18.46 -26.41
C GLU A 879 -18.39 -18.94 -27.64
N ILE A 880 -17.17 -18.43 -27.77
CA ILE A 880 -16.21 -18.83 -28.82
C ILE A 880 -15.65 -20.22 -28.47
N THR A 881 -15.43 -21.06 -29.47
CA THR A 881 -14.74 -22.35 -29.30
C THR A 881 -13.34 -22.15 -28.73
N GLN A 882 -13.00 -22.94 -27.71
CA GLN A 882 -11.74 -22.92 -26.99
C GLN A 882 -11.05 -24.27 -27.15
N ASN A 883 -9.86 -24.23 -27.74
CA ASN A 883 -9.07 -25.40 -28.05
C ASN A 883 -7.94 -25.57 -27.03
N TYR A 884 -7.88 -26.75 -26.45
CA TYR A 884 -6.82 -27.22 -25.58
C TYR A 884 -6.14 -28.44 -26.21
N HIS A 885 -4.84 -28.57 -26.00
CA HIS A 885 -4.06 -29.64 -26.62
C HIS A 885 -3.16 -30.36 -25.63
N ILE A 886 -2.70 -31.55 -26.01
CA ILE A 886 -1.48 -32.14 -25.47
C ILE A 886 -0.48 -32.35 -26.61
N PHE A 887 0.73 -31.82 -26.45
CA PHE A 887 1.84 -31.99 -27.38
C PHE A 887 2.87 -32.97 -26.82
N GLY A 888 3.28 -33.94 -27.64
CA GLY A 888 4.29 -34.96 -27.30
C GLY A 888 4.60 -35.84 -28.50
N ASP A 889 5.66 -36.64 -28.40
CA ASP A 889 6.07 -37.54 -29.49
C ASP A 889 5.12 -38.74 -29.62
N ASP A 890 5.03 -39.57 -28.57
CA ASP A 890 4.05 -40.65 -28.46
C ASP A 890 3.01 -40.33 -27.39
N LEU A 891 1.73 -40.27 -27.81
CA LEU A 891 0.58 -39.95 -26.96
C LEU A 891 -0.43 -41.10 -26.88
N SER A 892 -0.11 -42.27 -27.44
CA SER A 892 -1.02 -43.43 -27.51
C SER A 892 -1.55 -43.86 -26.14
N LEU A 893 -0.68 -43.85 -25.13
CA LEU A 893 -1.01 -44.22 -23.74
C LEU A 893 -1.44 -43.04 -22.86
N SER A 894 -1.37 -41.80 -23.36
CA SER A 894 -1.78 -40.64 -22.57
C SER A 894 -3.28 -40.65 -22.31
N ARG A 895 -3.68 -40.32 -21.08
CA ARG A 895 -5.09 -40.18 -20.66
C ARG A 895 -5.52 -38.73 -20.43
N SER A 896 -4.67 -37.76 -20.76
CA SER A 896 -4.92 -36.34 -20.48
C SER A 896 -6.14 -35.80 -21.22
N ASP A 897 -6.37 -36.25 -22.47
CA ASP A 897 -7.56 -35.91 -23.26
C ASP A 897 -8.87 -36.37 -22.59
N LEU A 898 -8.92 -37.63 -22.15
CA LEU A 898 -10.10 -38.17 -21.48
C LEU A 898 -10.36 -37.47 -20.13
N LEU A 899 -9.30 -37.17 -19.39
CA LEU A 899 -9.40 -36.53 -18.08
C LEU A 899 -9.90 -35.08 -18.21
N HIS A 900 -9.26 -34.28 -19.07
CA HIS A 900 -9.62 -32.88 -19.26
C HIS A 900 -10.97 -32.72 -19.94
N GLN A 901 -11.30 -33.56 -20.94
CA GLN A 901 -12.62 -33.53 -21.57
C GLN A 901 -13.73 -33.87 -20.57
N LYS A 902 -13.57 -34.95 -19.79
CA LYS A 902 -14.54 -35.30 -18.74
C LYS A 902 -14.70 -34.19 -17.70
N HIS A 903 -13.64 -33.45 -17.40
CA HIS A 903 -13.72 -32.30 -16.52
C HIS A 903 -14.57 -31.16 -17.14
N PHE A 904 -14.36 -30.83 -18.42
CA PHE A 904 -15.19 -29.85 -19.13
C PHE A 904 -16.66 -30.29 -19.20
N ASP A 905 -16.92 -31.58 -19.41
CA ASP A 905 -18.27 -32.14 -19.46
C ASP A 905 -18.98 -31.97 -18.10
N GLN A 906 -18.30 -32.26 -16.99
CA GLN A 906 -18.87 -32.08 -15.65
C GLN A 906 -19.15 -30.60 -15.29
N LEU A 907 -18.54 -29.65 -15.99
CA LEU A 907 -18.84 -28.22 -15.84
C LEU A 907 -19.93 -27.74 -16.82
N ASN A 908 -20.50 -28.64 -17.63
CA ASN A 908 -21.39 -28.32 -18.76
C ASN A 908 -20.73 -27.36 -19.77
N GLN A 909 -19.42 -27.51 -20.00
CA GLN A 909 -18.63 -26.70 -20.96
C GLN A 909 -18.27 -27.47 -22.24
N GLN A 910 -18.88 -28.64 -22.46
CA GLN A 910 -18.58 -29.54 -23.60
C GLN A 910 -18.89 -28.92 -24.97
N HIS A 911 -19.76 -27.91 -25.04
CA HIS A 911 -20.23 -27.34 -26.30
C HIS A 911 -19.23 -26.35 -26.90
N ASN A 912 -18.27 -25.87 -26.12
CA ASN A 912 -17.29 -24.87 -26.56
C ASN A 912 -15.84 -25.13 -26.11
N LYS A 913 -15.55 -26.13 -25.27
CA LYS A 913 -14.17 -26.50 -24.90
C LYS A 913 -13.81 -27.89 -25.37
N PHE A 914 -12.70 -27.99 -26.11
CA PHE A 914 -12.22 -29.25 -26.67
C PHE A 914 -10.78 -29.51 -26.25
N TYR A 915 -10.49 -30.74 -25.81
CA TYR A 915 -9.14 -31.18 -25.51
C TYR A 915 -8.68 -32.26 -26.51
N THR A 916 -7.59 -32.02 -27.24
CA THR A 916 -7.14 -32.93 -28.31
C THR A 916 -5.68 -33.36 -28.18
N LYS A 917 -5.38 -34.58 -28.63
CA LYS A 917 -4.01 -35.10 -28.74
C LYS A 917 -3.37 -34.64 -30.04
N VAL A 918 -2.17 -34.06 -29.94
CA VAL A 918 -1.39 -33.63 -31.10
C VAL A 918 0.00 -34.25 -30.99
N SER A 919 0.20 -35.38 -31.69
CA SER A 919 1.51 -36.04 -31.76
C SER A 919 2.42 -35.24 -32.69
N ILE A 920 3.59 -34.84 -32.19
CA ILE A 920 4.57 -34.03 -32.92
C ILE A 920 5.96 -34.64 -32.77
N LYS A 921 6.75 -34.63 -33.85
CA LYS A 921 8.13 -35.13 -33.84
C LYS A 921 9.16 -34.05 -33.48
N LYS A 922 8.81 -32.78 -33.68
CA LYS A 922 9.63 -31.61 -33.36
C LYS A 922 8.74 -30.52 -32.78
N ILE A 923 9.26 -29.76 -31.82
CA ILE A 923 8.46 -28.74 -31.12
C ILE A 923 7.93 -27.62 -32.05
N GLU A 924 8.64 -27.32 -33.14
CA GLU A 924 8.21 -26.36 -34.17
C GLU A 924 6.84 -26.67 -34.77
N GLN A 925 6.43 -27.95 -34.77
CA GLN A 925 5.14 -28.41 -35.28
C GLN A 925 3.97 -27.98 -34.37
N ALA A 926 4.23 -27.56 -33.14
CA ALA A 926 3.21 -26.97 -32.26
C ALA A 926 2.83 -25.53 -32.67
N LYS A 927 3.69 -24.83 -33.41
CA LYS A 927 3.53 -23.39 -33.72
C LYS A 927 2.20 -23.02 -34.39
N PRO A 928 1.65 -23.78 -35.36
CA PRO A 928 0.34 -23.46 -35.94
C PRO A 928 -0.79 -23.49 -34.90
N TYR A 929 -0.75 -24.44 -33.97
CA TYR A 929 -1.73 -24.57 -32.90
C TYR A 929 -1.60 -23.45 -31.86
N LEU A 930 -0.37 -23.13 -31.46
CA LEU A 930 -0.10 -22.03 -30.50
C LEU A 930 -0.56 -20.67 -31.05
N ASN A 931 -0.54 -20.50 -32.38
CA ASN A 931 -0.98 -19.29 -33.06
C ASN A 931 -2.49 -19.27 -33.40
N ASP A 932 -3.23 -20.36 -33.18
CA ASP A 932 -4.66 -20.41 -33.43
C ASP A 932 -5.38 -19.38 -32.52
N ILE A 933 -6.36 -18.67 -33.10
CA ILE A 933 -7.19 -17.71 -32.37
C ILE A 933 -8.00 -18.38 -31.25
N ASN A 934 -8.39 -19.64 -31.46
CA ASN A 934 -9.16 -20.45 -30.51
C ASN A 934 -8.28 -21.17 -29.48
N PHE A 935 -6.94 -21.16 -29.63
CA PHE A 935 -6.03 -21.78 -28.66
C PHE A 935 -6.16 -21.11 -27.30
N GLN A 936 -6.35 -21.91 -26.24
CA GLN A 936 -6.41 -21.43 -24.86
C GLN A 936 -5.32 -22.02 -23.97
N GLY A 937 -4.86 -23.24 -24.25
CA GLY A 937 -3.78 -23.84 -23.47
C GLY A 937 -3.36 -25.21 -23.96
N ALA A 938 -2.25 -25.71 -23.44
CA ALA A 938 -1.79 -27.05 -23.76
C ALA A 938 -0.99 -27.70 -22.63
N SER A 939 -1.10 -29.02 -22.51
CA SER A 939 -0.11 -29.83 -21.81
C SER A 939 1.08 -30.11 -22.71
N ILE A 940 2.28 -30.12 -22.13
CA ILE A 940 3.52 -30.52 -22.79
C ILE A 940 4.06 -31.76 -22.10
N THR A 941 4.30 -32.81 -22.87
CA THR A 941 4.95 -34.04 -22.39
C THR A 941 6.28 -34.29 -23.10
N MET A 942 6.94 -35.38 -22.72
CA MET A 942 8.23 -35.79 -23.28
C MET A 942 8.20 -35.83 -24.82
N PRO A 943 9.30 -35.42 -25.50
CA PRO A 943 10.55 -34.86 -24.97
C PRO A 943 10.55 -33.33 -24.79
N PHE A 944 9.46 -32.62 -25.09
CA PHE A 944 9.51 -31.19 -25.38
C PHE A 944 9.42 -30.23 -24.18
N LYS A 945 9.39 -30.74 -22.94
CA LYS A 945 9.20 -29.90 -21.74
C LYS A 945 10.28 -28.82 -21.56
N GLU A 946 11.50 -29.08 -22.02
CA GLU A 946 12.59 -28.08 -21.98
C GLU A 946 12.57 -27.18 -23.23
N GLU A 947 12.37 -27.75 -24.42
CA GLU A 947 12.43 -27.04 -25.71
C GLU A 947 11.29 -26.05 -25.95
N VAL A 948 10.12 -26.28 -25.36
CA VAL A 948 8.94 -25.42 -25.58
C VAL A 948 9.11 -24.00 -25.05
N GLN A 949 10.06 -23.80 -24.13
CA GLN A 949 10.34 -22.53 -23.49
C GLN A 949 10.63 -21.39 -24.46
N GLN A 950 11.19 -21.69 -25.63
CA GLN A 950 11.52 -20.71 -26.68
C GLN A 950 10.29 -20.02 -27.31
N TYR A 951 9.09 -20.61 -27.17
CA TYR A 951 7.84 -20.05 -27.70
C TYR A 951 7.04 -19.26 -26.67
N LEU A 952 7.53 -19.19 -25.43
CA LEU A 952 6.82 -18.56 -24.33
C LEU A 952 7.20 -17.09 -24.20
N THR A 953 6.22 -16.26 -23.89
CA THR A 953 6.43 -14.86 -23.54
C THR A 953 6.87 -14.73 -22.09
N GLU A 954 6.31 -15.56 -21.20
CA GLU A 954 6.60 -15.56 -19.77
C GLU A 954 6.59 -16.99 -19.22
N GLN A 955 7.19 -17.19 -18.05
CA GLN A 955 7.17 -18.45 -17.32
C GLN A 955 6.94 -18.21 -15.83
N SER A 956 6.23 -19.13 -15.17
CA SER A 956 6.11 -19.11 -13.71
C SER A 956 7.47 -19.33 -13.03
N ILE A 957 7.64 -18.77 -11.83
CA ILE A 957 8.91 -18.88 -11.08
C ILE A 957 9.27 -20.35 -10.82
N GLU A 958 8.27 -21.21 -10.57
CA GLU A 958 8.46 -22.65 -10.39
C GLU A 958 8.98 -23.30 -11.66
N ALA A 959 8.40 -22.97 -12.82
CA ALA A 959 8.84 -23.48 -14.11
C ALA A 959 10.28 -23.05 -14.44
N GLN A 960 10.64 -21.80 -14.14
CA GLN A 960 12.00 -21.28 -14.31
C GLN A 960 13.02 -21.98 -13.42
N ILE A 961 12.70 -22.16 -12.12
CA ILE A 961 13.58 -22.84 -11.17
C ILE A 961 13.78 -24.30 -11.57
N ILE A 962 12.71 -24.99 -11.97
CA ILE A 962 12.78 -26.39 -12.40
C ILE A 962 13.48 -26.51 -13.77
N GLY A 963 13.35 -25.49 -14.63
CA GLY A 963 13.90 -25.44 -15.98
C GLY A 963 13.10 -26.27 -16.99
N ALA A 964 11.80 -26.50 -16.74
CA ALA A 964 10.92 -27.28 -17.60
C ALA A 964 9.47 -26.81 -17.51
N VAL A 965 8.74 -26.85 -18.63
CA VAL A 965 7.34 -26.45 -18.77
C VAL A 965 6.51 -27.65 -19.21
N ASN A 966 5.44 -27.97 -18.47
CA ASN A 966 4.50 -29.05 -18.80
C ASN A 966 3.08 -28.54 -19.09
N CYS A 967 2.84 -27.23 -18.97
CA CYS A 967 1.55 -26.59 -19.15
C CYS A 967 1.74 -25.19 -19.75
N ILE A 968 0.96 -24.84 -20.76
CA ILE A 968 0.94 -23.54 -21.41
C ILE A 968 -0.47 -22.97 -21.32
N ILE A 969 -0.58 -21.69 -21.02
CA ILE A 969 -1.83 -20.95 -21.08
C ILE A 969 -1.65 -19.77 -22.02
N LYS A 970 -2.66 -19.52 -22.86
CA LYS A 970 -2.76 -18.27 -23.61
C LYS A 970 -3.54 -17.27 -22.76
N TYR A 971 -2.91 -16.15 -22.46
CA TYR A 971 -3.56 -15.04 -21.78
C TYR A 971 -3.42 -13.78 -22.64
N GLU A 972 -4.56 -13.25 -23.09
CA GLU A 972 -4.61 -12.24 -24.16
C GLU A 972 -3.82 -12.71 -25.41
N ASN A 973 -2.64 -12.13 -25.64
CA ASN A 973 -1.72 -12.47 -26.73
C ASN A 973 -0.38 -13.04 -26.24
N GLN A 974 -0.29 -13.39 -24.95
CA GLN A 974 0.93 -13.93 -24.35
C GLN A 974 0.79 -15.43 -24.10
N LEU A 975 1.88 -16.16 -24.31
CA LEU A 975 1.98 -17.58 -23.95
C LEU A 975 2.78 -17.70 -22.66
N ILE A 976 2.13 -18.20 -21.61
CA ILE A 976 2.72 -18.32 -20.29
C ILE A 976 2.94 -19.80 -19.96
N GLY A 977 4.18 -20.17 -19.64
CA GLY A 977 4.54 -21.53 -19.25
C GLY A 977 4.50 -21.77 -17.76
N PHE A 978 3.95 -22.92 -17.38
CA PHE A 978 3.87 -23.42 -16.02
C PHE A 978 4.44 -24.84 -15.92
N ASN A 979 4.84 -25.21 -14.71
CA ASN A 979 5.14 -26.57 -14.37
C ASN A 979 4.15 -27.04 -13.30
N THR A 980 3.36 -28.06 -13.57
CA THR A 980 2.43 -28.68 -12.61
C THR A 980 2.90 -30.06 -12.16
N ASP A 981 4.06 -30.55 -12.63
CA ASP A 981 4.62 -31.81 -12.15
C ASP A 981 5.00 -31.70 -10.67
N TRP A 982 5.50 -30.53 -10.23
CA TRP A 982 5.79 -30.29 -8.81
C TRP A 982 4.52 -30.31 -7.98
N TRP A 983 3.39 -29.81 -8.50
CA TRP A 983 2.10 -29.87 -7.83
C TRP A 983 1.63 -31.31 -7.70
N GLY A 984 1.77 -32.08 -8.78
CA GLY A 984 1.46 -33.50 -8.83
C GLY A 984 2.25 -34.32 -7.81
N MET A 985 3.51 -33.95 -7.57
CA MET A 985 4.35 -34.62 -6.58
C MET A 985 4.11 -34.10 -5.15
N PHE A 986 3.98 -32.79 -4.97
CA PHE A 986 3.81 -32.16 -3.66
C PHE A 986 2.54 -32.63 -2.96
N TRP A 987 1.38 -32.57 -3.61
CA TRP A 987 0.09 -32.79 -2.93
C TRP A 987 -0.09 -34.17 -2.33
N PRO A 988 0.15 -35.27 -3.07
CA PRO A 988 0.04 -36.63 -2.54
C PRO A 988 1.00 -36.89 -1.37
N ILE A 989 2.21 -36.32 -1.43
CA ILE A 989 3.19 -36.39 -0.33
C ILE A 989 2.68 -35.60 0.86
N PHE A 990 2.28 -34.35 0.63
CA PHE A 990 1.87 -33.40 1.64
C PHE A 990 0.71 -33.90 2.50
N ILE A 991 -0.29 -34.53 1.89
CA ILE A 991 -1.45 -35.11 2.60
C ILE A 991 -1.02 -36.18 3.63
N ARG A 992 0.12 -36.85 3.38
CA ARG A 992 0.65 -37.93 4.21
C ARG A 992 1.83 -37.46 5.09
N PHE A 993 2.24 -36.20 4.99
CA PHE A 993 3.47 -35.66 5.57
C PHE A 993 3.28 -35.18 7.03
N PRO A 994 3.90 -35.83 8.03
CA PRO A 994 3.89 -35.39 9.43
C PRO A 994 4.72 -34.11 9.64
N ARG A 995 4.36 -33.29 10.65
CA ARG A 995 4.99 -31.98 10.94
C ARG A 995 6.49 -32.02 11.32
N ASN A 996 7.07 -33.20 11.57
CA ASN A 996 8.43 -33.35 12.13
C ASN A 996 9.44 -34.01 11.18
N MET A 997 9.09 -34.24 9.91
CA MET A 997 10.04 -34.83 8.94
C MET A 997 11.16 -33.83 8.58
N GLN A 998 12.38 -34.32 8.40
CA GLN A 998 13.57 -33.50 8.16
C GLN A 998 14.45 -34.00 7.01
N LYS A 999 14.47 -35.31 6.72
CA LYS A 999 15.41 -35.92 5.77
C LYS A 999 14.71 -36.51 4.55
N CYS A 1000 15.18 -36.15 3.37
CA CYS A 1000 14.67 -36.63 2.08
C CYS A 1000 15.78 -37.28 1.25
N LEU A 1001 15.48 -38.44 0.63
CA LEU A 1001 16.33 -39.04 -0.40
C LEU A 1001 15.63 -38.99 -1.76
N ILE A 1002 16.31 -38.51 -2.79
CA ILE A 1002 15.83 -38.45 -4.16
C ILE A 1002 16.67 -39.41 -5.01
N LEU A 1003 16.01 -40.37 -5.66
CA LEU A 1003 16.63 -41.37 -6.54
C LEU A 1003 16.48 -40.92 -8.00
N GLY A 1004 17.60 -40.64 -8.66
CA GLY A 1004 17.66 -40.24 -10.08
C GLY A 1004 18.24 -38.84 -10.30
N ASN A 1005 18.41 -38.48 -11.58
CA ASN A 1005 19.11 -37.25 -12.00
C ASN A 1005 18.49 -36.58 -13.25
N GLY A 1006 17.25 -36.93 -13.61
CA GLY A 1006 16.54 -36.37 -14.77
C GLY A 1006 15.72 -35.12 -14.45
N GLY A 1007 14.90 -34.64 -15.40
CA GLY A 1007 14.01 -33.49 -15.20
C GLY A 1007 13.05 -33.67 -14.01
N THR A 1008 12.51 -34.88 -13.82
CA THR A 1008 11.66 -35.22 -12.66
C THR A 1008 12.42 -35.13 -11.32
N ALA A 1009 13.74 -35.34 -11.31
CA ALA A 1009 14.55 -35.15 -10.10
C ALA A 1009 14.69 -33.67 -9.73
N LYS A 1010 14.80 -32.76 -10.71
CA LYS A 1010 14.76 -31.30 -10.48
C LYS A 1010 13.43 -30.90 -9.81
N THR A 1011 12.32 -31.45 -10.29
CA THR A 1011 10.99 -31.30 -9.67
C THR A 1011 10.97 -31.81 -8.23
N ALA A 1012 11.56 -32.99 -7.97
CA ALA A 1012 11.63 -33.56 -6.62
C ALA A 1012 12.43 -32.70 -5.63
N ILE A 1013 13.54 -32.11 -6.08
CA ILE A 1013 14.34 -31.19 -5.28
C ILE A 1013 13.52 -29.95 -4.90
N PHE A 1014 12.80 -29.38 -5.88
CA PHE A 1014 11.90 -28.25 -5.63
C PHE A 1014 10.81 -28.60 -4.61
N VAL A 1015 10.19 -29.78 -4.71
CA VAL A 1015 9.18 -30.26 -3.76
C VAL A 1015 9.75 -30.45 -2.36
N ALA A 1016 10.95 -31.04 -2.24
CA ALA A 1016 11.63 -31.20 -0.95
C ALA A 1016 11.90 -29.83 -0.27
N ALA A 1017 12.33 -28.84 -1.05
CA ALA A 1017 12.51 -27.47 -0.57
C ALA A 1017 11.16 -26.84 -0.14
N LYS A 1018 10.09 -27.03 -0.91
CA LYS A 1018 8.72 -26.56 -0.54
C LYS A 1018 8.19 -27.20 0.73
N LEU A 1019 8.60 -28.43 1.05
CA LEU A 1019 8.25 -29.13 2.29
C LEU A 1019 9.11 -28.70 3.49
N PHE A 1020 10.07 -27.79 3.30
CA PHE A 1020 11.03 -27.34 4.32
C PHE A 1020 11.85 -28.48 4.95
N LEU A 1021 12.22 -29.47 4.14
CA LEU A 1021 13.11 -30.54 4.57
C LEU A 1021 14.52 -29.97 4.75
N LEU A 1022 15.12 -30.24 5.91
CA LEU A 1022 16.40 -29.66 6.32
C LEU A 1022 17.59 -30.35 5.63
N GLN A 1023 17.45 -31.63 5.28
CA GLN A 1023 18.51 -32.40 4.63
C GLN A 1023 17.94 -33.15 3.43
N VAL A 1024 18.44 -32.84 2.24
CA VAL A 1024 18.01 -33.45 0.98
C VAL A 1024 19.21 -34.12 0.33
N PHE A 1025 19.07 -35.41 0.03
CA PHE A 1025 20.11 -36.26 -0.53
C PHE A 1025 19.74 -36.69 -1.94
N LEU A 1026 20.72 -36.77 -2.84
CA LEU A 1026 20.58 -37.29 -4.19
C LEU A 1026 21.41 -38.57 -4.36
N TYR A 1027 20.81 -39.58 -4.99
CA TYR A 1027 21.47 -40.84 -5.32
C TYR A 1027 21.04 -41.36 -6.69
N GLY A 1028 21.95 -42.00 -7.42
CA GLY A 1028 21.64 -42.51 -8.75
C GLY A 1028 22.80 -43.30 -9.36
N ARG A 1029 22.52 -43.99 -10.47
CA ARG A 1029 23.50 -44.86 -11.16
C ARG A 1029 24.74 -44.13 -11.65
N ASN A 1030 24.59 -42.89 -12.13
CA ASN A 1030 25.70 -42.10 -12.66
C ASN A 1030 26.12 -41.05 -11.62
N ALA A 1031 27.12 -41.40 -10.80
CA ALA A 1031 27.63 -40.54 -9.73
C ALA A 1031 27.99 -39.13 -10.22
N GLN A 1032 28.66 -38.99 -11.37
CA GLN A 1032 29.08 -37.69 -11.91
C GLN A 1032 27.88 -36.78 -12.23
N ARG A 1033 26.83 -37.31 -12.86
CA ARG A 1033 25.64 -36.52 -13.19
C ARG A 1033 24.82 -36.17 -11.94
N VAL A 1034 24.75 -37.07 -10.97
CA VAL A 1034 24.05 -36.84 -9.70
C VAL A 1034 24.79 -35.79 -8.88
N GLU A 1035 26.12 -35.88 -8.78
CA GLU A 1035 26.96 -34.91 -8.08
C GLU A 1035 26.88 -33.52 -8.73
N ALA A 1036 26.87 -33.44 -10.06
CA ALA A 1036 26.67 -32.18 -10.78
C ALA A 1036 25.31 -31.54 -10.44
N LEU A 1037 24.24 -32.33 -10.45
CA LEU A 1037 22.89 -31.85 -10.07
C LEU A 1037 22.85 -31.43 -8.60
N ALA A 1038 23.44 -32.20 -7.69
CA ALA A 1038 23.50 -31.90 -6.26
C ALA A 1038 24.21 -30.57 -6.00
N LYS A 1039 25.35 -30.35 -6.65
CA LYS A 1039 26.12 -29.11 -6.56
C LYS A 1039 25.35 -27.92 -7.13
N GLN A 1040 24.69 -28.08 -8.28
CA GLN A 1040 23.86 -27.05 -8.88
C GLN A 1040 22.69 -26.65 -7.98
N SER A 1041 22.05 -27.63 -7.34
CA SER A 1041 20.88 -27.45 -6.50
C SER A 1041 21.19 -27.19 -5.01
N LYS A 1042 22.47 -27.18 -4.61
CA LYS A 1042 22.92 -27.03 -3.22
C LYS A 1042 22.31 -28.08 -2.26
N VAL A 1043 22.22 -29.32 -2.71
CA VAL A 1043 21.77 -30.47 -1.91
C VAL A 1043 22.91 -31.48 -1.75
N GLU A 1044 22.74 -32.47 -0.87
CA GLU A 1044 23.79 -33.43 -0.54
C GLU A 1044 23.86 -34.54 -1.60
N PHE A 1045 25.07 -34.84 -2.08
CA PHE A 1045 25.32 -36.00 -2.93
C PHE A 1045 25.64 -37.20 -2.04
N MET A 1046 24.84 -38.26 -2.12
CA MET A 1046 25.04 -39.48 -1.32
C MET A 1046 25.90 -40.49 -2.08
N ARG A 1047 26.98 -40.95 -1.44
CA ARG A 1047 27.90 -41.95 -2.01
C ARG A 1047 27.40 -43.36 -1.72
N GLN A 1048 27.77 -44.32 -2.56
CA GLN A 1048 27.38 -45.73 -2.42
C GLN A 1048 27.83 -46.38 -1.09
N SER A 1049 28.86 -45.83 -0.44
CA SER A 1049 29.39 -46.26 0.86
C SER A 1049 28.57 -45.76 2.07
N GLU A 1050 27.67 -44.81 1.89
CA GLU A 1050 26.92 -44.14 2.97
C GLU A 1050 25.56 -44.82 3.20
N ARG A 1051 25.57 -46.01 3.82
CA ARG A 1051 24.37 -46.84 4.03
C ARG A 1051 23.60 -46.56 5.33
N ASN A 1052 24.28 -46.00 6.34
CA ASN A 1052 23.73 -45.74 7.68
C ASN A 1052 22.85 -44.48 7.77
N HIS A 1053 21.90 -44.29 6.86
CA HIS A 1053 20.95 -43.16 6.90
C HIS A 1053 19.51 -43.68 6.90
N LYS A 1054 18.67 -43.10 7.76
CA LYS A 1054 17.21 -43.25 7.69
C LYS A 1054 16.60 -41.99 7.10
N PHE A 1055 15.63 -42.15 6.21
CA PHE A 1055 14.96 -41.05 5.53
C PHE A 1055 13.49 -41.00 5.92
N ASP A 1056 12.96 -39.80 6.06
CA ASP A 1056 11.53 -39.62 6.31
C ASP A 1056 10.73 -39.72 5.01
N LEU A 1057 11.34 -39.27 3.89
CA LEU A 1057 10.75 -39.25 2.57
C LEU A 1057 11.75 -39.74 1.52
N ILE A 1058 11.34 -40.71 0.69
CA ILE A 1058 12.13 -41.20 -0.44
C ILE A 1058 11.34 -40.94 -1.73
N ILE A 1059 11.93 -40.21 -2.68
CA ILE A 1059 11.32 -39.89 -3.97
C ILE A 1059 12.10 -40.59 -5.09
N SER A 1060 11.47 -41.59 -5.69
CA SER A 1060 11.99 -42.32 -6.85
C SER A 1060 11.58 -41.63 -8.15
N THR A 1061 12.57 -41.20 -8.94
CA THR A 1061 12.39 -40.59 -10.27
C THR A 1061 13.01 -41.43 -11.39
N ILE A 1062 13.44 -42.65 -11.07
CA ILE A 1062 14.14 -43.56 -11.97
C ILE A 1062 13.16 -44.28 -12.91
N PRO A 1063 13.50 -44.49 -14.19
CA PRO A 1063 12.59 -45.14 -15.16
C PRO A 1063 12.13 -46.53 -14.72
N PRO A 1064 10.91 -46.98 -15.11
CA PRO A 1064 10.45 -48.35 -14.85
C PRO A 1064 11.45 -49.39 -15.39
N GLY A 1065 11.74 -50.43 -14.59
CA GLY A 1065 12.72 -51.47 -14.94
C GLY A 1065 14.19 -51.09 -14.72
N ALA A 1066 14.48 -49.86 -14.28
CA ALA A 1066 15.84 -49.46 -13.92
C ALA A 1066 16.19 -49.95 -12.50
N GLU A 1067 16.90 -51.08 -12.36
CA GLU A 1067 17.48 -51.52 -11.08
C GLU A 1067 18.48 -50.51 -10.48
N LEU A 1068 18.21 -50.07 -9.25
CA LEU A 1068 19.16 -49.38 -8.38
C LEU A 1068 19.34 -50.22 -7.13
N PRO A 1069 20.57 -50.43 -6.62
CA PRO A 1069 20.77 -51.13 -5.37
C PRO A 1069 20.21 -50.29 -4.23
N LEU A 1070 19.04 -50.67 -3.73
CA LEU A 1070 18.38 -50.07 -2.57
C LEU A 1070 18.94 -50.69 -1.28
N CYS A 1071 19.12 -49.88 -0.24
CA CYS A 1071 19.51 -50.37 1.08
C CYS A 1071 18.28 -50.44 2.00
N GLU A 1072 18.07 -51.57 2.68
CA GLU A 1072 16.93 -51.72 3.61
C GLU A 1072 17.00 -50.72 4.78
N GLU A 1073 18.20 -50.33 5.19
CA GLU A 1073 18.43 -49.39 6.30
C GLU A 1073 17.90 -47.98 6.02
N TRP A 1074 17.63 -47.65 4.76
CA TRP A 1074 17.03 -46.37 4.35
C TRP A 1074 15.56 -46.21 4.76
N PHE A 1075 14.89 -47.32 5.07
CA PHE A 1075 13.46 -47.37 5.32
C PHE A 1075 13.16 -47.67 6.80
N ASP A 1076 12.08 -47.09 7.29
CA ASP A 1076 11.38 -47.47 8.51
C ASP A 1076 9.86 -47.53 8.27
N GLU A 1077 9.08 -47.89 9.31
CA GLU A 1077 7.62 -48.01 9.21
C GLU A 1077 6.91 -46.68 8.89
N LYS A 1078 7.57 -45.53 9.09
CA LYS A 1078 7.01 -44.19 8.91
C LYS A 1078 7.46 -43.53 7.61
N THR A 1079 8.43 -44.13 6.91
CA THR A 1079 9.01 -43.60 5.68
C THR A 1079 7.96 -43.51 4.58
N ILE A 1080 7.78 -42.32 4.02
CA ILE A 1080 6.92 -42.12 2.84
C ILE A 1080 7.74 -42.40 1.59
N VAL A 1081 7.21 -43.23 0.70
CA VAL A 1081 7.88 -43.61 -0.55
C VAL A 1081 7.07 -43.12 -1.73
N PHE A 1082 7.60 -42.16 -2.48
CA PHE A 1082 6.96 -41.63 -3.68
C PHE A 1082 7.63 -42.17 -4.93
N VAL A 1083 6.88 -42.75 -5.86
CA VAL A 1083 7.40 -43.21 -7.16
C VAL A 1083 6.76 -42.38 -8.27
N ALA A 1084 7.56 -41.60 -8.99
CA ALA A 1084 7.06 -40.64 -9.97
C ALA A 1084 6.55 -41.27 -11.28
N ASN A 1085 6.99 -42.48 -11.61
CA ASN A 1085 6.65 -43.13 -12.88
C ASN A 1085 5.40 -44.01 -12.76
N GLN A 1086 4.68 -44.15 -13.88
CA GLN A 1086 3.53 -45.06 -13.97
C GLN A 1086 4.02 -46.46 -14.37
N GLY A 1087 3.97 -47.40 -13.43
CA GLY A 1087 4.38 -48.79 -13.65
C GLY A 1087 4.56 -49.55 -12.33
N ASP A 1088 4.80 -50.85 -12.43
CA ASP A 1088 5.13 -51.67 -11.26
C ASP A 1088 6.58 -51.36 -10.82
N ASP A 1089 6.74 -50.83 -9.61
CA ASP A 1089 8.04 -50.55 -8.99
C ASP A 1089 8.12 -51.31 -7.65
N PRO A 1090 9.20 -52.04 -7.35
CA PRO A 1090 9.39 -52.71 -6.07
C PRO A 1090 9.19 -51.81 -4.84
N LEU A 1091 9.48 -50.51 -4.96
CA LEU A 1091 9.28 -49.52 -3.91
C LEU A 1091 7.80 -49.31 -3.55
N LEU A 1092 6.86 -49.60 -4.46
CA LEU A 1092 5.43 -49.48 -4.20
C LEU A 1092 4.90 -50.56 -3.24
N LYS A 1093 5.65 -51.64 -3.00
CA LYS A 1093 5.28 -52.68 -2.02
C LYS A 1093 5.45 -52.22 -0.56
N LYS A 1094 6.03 -51.05 -0.31
CA LYS A 1094 6.17 -50.46 1.04
C LYS A 1094 4.83 -49.88 1.53
N GLN A 1095 4.62 -49.85 2.84
CA GLN A 1095 3.31 -49.56 3.46
C GLN A 1095 2.78 -48.15 3.19
N ASN A 1096 3.65 -47.13 3.16
CA ASN A 1096 3.30 -45.72 2.92
C ASN A 1096 3.78 -45.26 1.54
N SER A 1097 3.43 -46.00 0.49
CA SER A 1097 3.82 -45.71 -0.88
C SER A 1097 2.80 -44.83 -1.61
N ILE A 1098 3.29 -43.98 -2.52
CA ILE A 1098 2.53 -43.09 -3.38
C ILE A 1098 2.94 -43.38 -4.82
N SER A 1099 1.95 -43.62 -5.67
CA SER A 1099 2.18 -44.04 -7.06
C SER A 1099 2.28 -42.89 -8.06
N GLY A 1100 2.91 -43.13 -9.21
CA GLY A 1100 2.95 -42.16 -10.31
C GLY A 1100 1.58 -41.89 -10.92
N ARG A 1101 0.58 -42.74 -10.63
CA ARG A 1101 -0.81 -42.47 -10.96
C ARG A 1101 -1.38 -41.32 -10.13
N GLU A 1102 -1.14 -41.31 -8.82
CA GLU A 1102 -1.53 -40.19 -7.95
C GLU A 1102 -0.84 -38.90 -8.38
N MET A 1103 0.44 -38.98 -8.77
CA MET A 1103 1.16 -37.85 -9.34
C MET A 1103 0.48 -37.29 -10.58
N PHE A 1104 0.10 -38.16 -11.52
CA PHE A 1104 -0.56 -37.77 -12.76
C PHE A 1104 -1.93 -37.14 -12.52
N GLU A 1105 -2.75 -37.73 -11.63
CA GLU A 1105 -4.04 -37.19 -11.26
C GLU A 1105 -3.90 -35.79 -10.62
N ALA A 1106 -2.95 -35.62 -9.68
CA ALA A 1106 -2.69 -34.33 -9.03
C ALA A 1106 -2.07 -33.29 -9.97
N GLN A 1107 -1.19 -33.70 -10.90
CA GLN A 1107 -0.62 -32.83 -11.94
C GLN A 1107 -1.72 -32.32 -12.88
N ALA A 1108 -2.63 -33.21 -13.30
CA ALA A 1108 -3.76 -32.87 -14.16
C ALA A 1108 -4.73 -31.91 -13.47
N ILE A 1109 -5.00 -32.12 -12.16
CA ILE A 1109 -5.76 -31.16 -11.35
C ILE A 1109 -5.08 -29.78 -11.35
N GLY A 1110 -3.76 -29.72 -11.20
CA GLY A 1110 -3.02 -28.46 -11.31
C GLY A 1110 -3.19 -27.78 -12.67
N GLN A 1111 -3.23 -28.53 -13.77
CA GLN A 1111 -3.50 -27.99 -15.11
C GLN A 1111 -4.94 -27.52 -15.29
N VAL A 1112 -5.91 -28.27 -14.75
CA VAL A 1112 -7.32 -27.85 -14.72
C VAL A 1112 -7.47 -26.52 -14.01
N HIS A 1113 -6.82 -26.37 -12.85
CA HIS A 1113 -6.82 -25.12 -12.09
C HIS A 1113 -6.28 -23.96 -12.92
N LEU A 1114 -5.22 -24.19 -13.68
CA LEU A 1114 -4.63 -23.22 -14.58
C LEU A 1114 -5.56 -22.89 -15.78
N PHE A 1115 -6.15 -23.88 -16.44
CA PHE A 1115 -7.03 -23.66 -17.61
C PHE A 1115 -8.33 -22.95 -17.26
N ASN A 1116 -8.89 -23.21 -16.09
CA ASN A 1116 -10.23 -22.73 -15.71
C ASN A 1116 -10.21 -21.68 -14.60
N GLY A 1117 -9.05 -21.41 -13.99
CA GLY A 1117 -8.92 -20.57 -12.80
C GLY A 1117 -9.60 -21.16 -11.56
N LYS A 1118 -9.85 -22.47 -11.53
CA LYS A 1118 -10.68 -23.18 -10.55
C LYS A 1118 -10.10 -24.52 -10.15
#